data_AF-A0A954VF58-F1
#
_entry.id   AF-A0A954VF58-F1
#
_cell.length_a   1.000
_cell.length_b   1.000
_cell.length_c   1.000
_cell.angle_alpha   90.00
_cell.angle_beta   90.00
_cell.angle_gamma   90.00
#
_symmetry.space_group_name_H-M   'P 1'
#
loop_
_entity.id
_entity.type
_entity.pdbx_description
1 polymer ?
#
loop_
_entity_poly.entity_id
_entity_poly.type
_entity_poly.pdbx_seq_one_letter_code
_entity_poly.pdbx_strand_id
1 'polypeptide(L)'
;MLHRATNEVCDELVNEVLIRFCASFLDQGYANWPLPDRENGFFAAFVSVYGNRPGPPDRWLRGLHAELDGIGQRGLSPLESIEESLRLLGVSSVEREQYLLQTLQALPGWGGMIWQMETNAEWTLRPAPAGTLVGFLAVRLILDRLAVAHAARQSIGWTGSLGDLRAELRRRLPATSAPHCEQRAFLAFQLSQVCGWLPQQLQRLPIQQWQMLMRELDMFSNLERRRVLHRAYERRYRNQVLDALIIHSRDRRSWAHESAVSRTDAPAWRLSSPHEIKEVDRNGHATTTRPNDAIPSFQIITCIDDREESFRRHLEEIDPACETFGAAGFFGVAMYYRGASDAHPRPLCPVIIKPQHYVNEEVEHTFVREHKRRAEMRRVLGTASHQVHLGSRTFFGGLLTGLTGTLASIPLVTRILFPRSTAQLRSAFAGFLRPPTVTKLALERSQPTPGPEPGHVGYSLDEMSNIVERLLRDIGLLQHFAPIVVMCGHGSSSLNNPHESAYNCGACSGGRGGPNARAFAEMANDPRVRNRLSEQGLNIPNDSVFVGAYHNTCDDSVTFFDLERVPVSHRQQFQHICDLIDEARRRDGHERCRRFESAPLSLTPEAALKHVEGRSEDLSQARPEYNHATNALCLVGHRWWSRNLFLDRRAFLQSY
;
A
#
# COMPACT_ATOMS: atom_id res chain seq x y z
N MET A 1 -6.60 19.76 28.73
CA MET A 1 -7.38 20.73 29.56
C MET A 1 -7.81 21.92 28.73
N LEU A 2 -6.90 22.58 28.01
CA LEU A 2 -7.22 23.73 27.14
C LEU A 2 -8.33 23.40 26.13
N HIS A 3 -8.21 22.29 25.39
CA HIS A 3 -9.26 21.81 24.49
C HIS A 3 -10.64 21.69 25.17
N ARG A 4 -10.72 21.22 26.42
CA ARG A 4 -12.00 21.15 27.15
C ARG A 4 -12.55 22.53 27.53
N ALA A 5 -11.68 23.51 27.74
CA ALA A 5 -12.06 24.86 28.13
C ALA A 5 -12.43 25.74 26.92
N THR A 6 -11.87 25.46 25.75
CA THR A 6 -11.91 26.38 24.60
C THR A 6 -12.30 25.72 23.27
N ASN A 7 -12.45 24.39 23.24
CA ASN A 7 -12.63 23.57 22.04
C ASN A 7 -11.46 23.63 21.02
N GLU A 8 -10.36 24.32 21.34
CA GLU A 8 -9.16 24.40 20.49
C GLU A 8 -8.33 23.11 20.54
N VAL A 9 -7.90 22.61 19.39
CA VAL A 9 -7.05 21.41 19.26
C VAL A 9 -5.63 21.84 18.88
N CYS A 10 -4.79 22.12 19.88
CA CYS A 10 -3.40 22.56 19.65
C CYS A 10 -2.58 21.56 18.84
N ASP A 11 -2.87 20.26 18.96
CA ASP A 11 -2.14 19.21 18.25
C ASP A 11 -2.25 19.34 16.73
N GLU A 12 -3.35 19.87 16.18
CA GLU A 12 -3.51 20.04 14.73
C GLU A 12 -2.50 21.04 14.16
N LEU A 13 -2.31 22.18 14.85
CA LEU A 13 -1.32 23.20 14.47
C LEU A 13 0.10 22.59 14.43
N VAL A 14 0.44 21.84 15.47
CA VAL A 14 1.77 21.25 15.61
C VAL A 14 1.98 20.11 14.60
N ASN A 15 0.95 19.28 14.38
CA ASN A 15 0.98 18.19 13.42
C ASN A 15 1.18 18.68 11.99
N GLU A 16 0.58 19.80 11.59
CA GLU A 16 0.75 20.34 10.23
C GLU A 16 2.22 20.65 9.91
N VAL A 17 2.97 21.21 10.86
CA VAL A 17 4.39 21.51 10.71
C VAL A 17 5.22 20.24 10.73
N LEU A 18 4.99 19.37 11.73
CA LEU A 18 5.79 18.17 11.92
C LEU A 18 5.60 17.15 10.79
N ILE A 19 4.38 16.96 10.27
CA ILE A 19 4.15 16.02 9.16
C ILE A 19 5.02 16.39 7.95
N ARG A 20 5.07 17.68 7.59
CA ARG A 20 5.88 18.17 6.45
C ARG A 20 7.36 17.96 6.72
N PHE A 21 7.83 18.38 7.88
CA PHE A 21 9.26 18.29 8.22
C PHE A 21 9.73 16.84 8.37
N CYS A 22 8.97 15.99 9.08
CA CYS A 22 9.30 14.58 9.24
C CYS A 22 9.29 13.83 7.90
N ALA A 23 8.35 14.14 7.00
CA ALA A 23 8.34 13.56 5.65
C ALA A 23 9.61 13.91 4.87
N SER A 24 10.06 15.16 4.93
CA SER A 24 11.33 15.57 4.30
C SER A 24 12.56 14.98 4.98
N PHE A 25 12.57 14.85 6.30
CA PHE A 25 13.71 14.34 7.06
C PHE A 25 13.91 12.82 6.85
N LEU A 26 12.82 12.07 6.80
CA LEU A 26 12.83 10.62 6.58
C LEU A 26 12.84 10.23 5.08
N ASP A 27 12.89 11.21 4.17
CA ASP A 27 12.97 10.95 2.74
C ASP A 27 14.23 10.12 2.41
N GLN A 28 14.03 9.07 1.62
CA GLN A 28 15.08 8.13 1.22
C GLN A 28 15.78 8.55 -0.08
N GLY A 29 15.63 9.80 -0.51
CA GLY A 29 16.13 10.31 -1.78
C GLY A 29 15.11 10.25 -2.91
N TYR A 30 13.81 10.18 -2.59
CA TYR A 30 12.75 10.26 -3.59
C TYR A 30 12.46 11.71 -4.00
N ALA A 31 12.65 12.66 -3.08
CA ALA A 31 12.47 14.06 -3.38
C ALA A 31 13.63 14.60 -4.23
N ASN A 32 13.31 15.37 -5.26
CA ASN A 32 14.31 16.05 -6.08
C ASN A 32 15.14 17.09 -5.29
N TRP A 33 14.58 17.60 -4.19
CA TRP A 33 15.24 18.56 -3.30
C TRP A 33 15.43 17.92 -1.92
N PRO A 34 16.69 17.68 -1.49
CA PRO A 34 16.96 17.12 -0.17
C PRO A 34 16.74 18.16 0.93
N LEU A 35 16.42 17.69 2.14
CA LEU A 35 16.37 18.54 3.32
C LEU A 35 17.80 19.03 3.67
N PRO A 36 18.03 20.35 3.78
CA PRO A 36 19.32 20.90 4.21
C PRO A 36 19.68 20.42 5.62
N ASP A 37 20.98 20.22 5.86
CA ASP A 37 21.53 19.89 7.18
C ASP A 37 20.95 18.64 7.87
N ARG A 38 20.27 17.77 7.11
CA ARG A 38 19.69 16.51 7.61
C ARG A 38 20.68 15.67 8.41
N GLU A 39 21.92 15.56 7.91
CA GLU A 39 22.98 14.74 8.51
C GLU A 39 23.42 15.25 9.89
N ASN A 40 23.14 16.53 10.21
CA ASN A 40 23.41 17.10 11.53
C ASN A 40 22.38 16.69 12.59
N GLY A 41 21.37 15.91 12.23
CA GLY A 41 20.33 15.40 13.11
C GLY A 41 19.05 16.24 13.09
N PHE A 42 17.95 15.63 13.55
CA PHE A 42 16.59 16.17 13.43
C PHE A 42 16.45 17.59 13.98
N PHE A 43 16.97 17.82 15.18
CA PHE A 43 16.88 19.10 15.88
C PHE A 43 17.67 20.20 15.17
N ALA A 44 18.92 19.91 14.79
CA ALA A 44 19.79 20.87 14.11
C ALA A 44 19.24 21.24 12.72
N ALA A 45 18.76 20.25 11.97
CA ALA A 45 18.10 20.49 10.68
C ALA A 45 16.85 21.38 10.84
N PHE A 46 16.05 21.16 11.89
CA PHE A 46 14.87 21.98 12.16
C PHE A 46 15.24 23.42 12.51
N VAL A 47 16.24 23.62 13.38
CA VAL A 47 16.76 24.95 13.73
C VAL A 47 17.31 25.67 12.50
N SER A 48 18.07 24.99 11.63
CA SER A 48 18.60 25.58 10.40
C SER A 48 17.49 26.03 9.44
N VAL A 49 16.47 25.18 9.22
CA VAL A 49 15.38 25.49 8.28
C VAL A 49 14.44 26.57 8.81
N TYR A 50 14.02 26.48 10.07
CA TYR A 50 13.02 27.38 10.65
C TYR A 50 13.61 28.58 11.41
N GLY A 51 14.92 28.60 11.63
CA GLY A 51 15.65 29.73 12.22
C GLY A 51 15.96 30.84 11.21
N ASN A 52 15.86 30.60 9.90
CA ASN A 52 16.16 31.61 8.88
C ASN A 52 14.95 32.53 8.58
N ARG A 53 15.23 33.79 8.20
CA ARG A 53 14.20 34.78 7.78
C ARG A 53 13.95 34.77 6.26
N PRO A 54 12.71 35.05 5.82
CA PRO A 54 11.51 35.28 6.62
C PRO A 54 10.93 33.94 7.10
N GLY A 55 10.71 33.83 8.43
CA GLY A 55 10.10 32.64 9.03
C GLY A 55 8.66 32.42 8.54
N PRO A 56 8.03 31.30 8.91
CA PRO A 56 6.72 30.91 8.40
C PRO A 56 5.63 31.98 8.67
N PRO A 57 4.68 32.17 7.74
CA PRO A 57 3.72 33.29 7.77
C PRO A 57 2.66 33.18 8.87
N ASP A 58 2.55 32.02 9.51
CA ASP A 58 1.44 31.72 10.41
C ASP A 58 1.56 32.46 11.75
N ARG A 59 0.43 33.06 12.15
CA ARG A 59 0.37 33.94 13.34
C ARG A 59 0.79 33.26 14.63
N TRP A 60 0.61 31.94 14.74
CA TRP A 60 0.96 31.14 15.91
C TRP A 60 2.46 30.79 15.96
N LEU A 61 3.16 30.84 14.82
CA LEU A 61 4.61 30.61 14.70
C LEU A 61 5.46 31.88 14.85
N ARG A 62 4.86 33.05 15.10
CA ARG A 62 5.59 34.33 15.20
C ARG A 62 6.74 34.33 16.21
N GLY A 63 6.64 33.54 17.28
CA GLY A 63 7.69 33.40 18.28
C GLY A 63 8.76 32.36 17.94
N LEU A 64 8.55 31.53 16.91
CA LEU A 64 9.41 30.38 16.61
C LEU A 64 10.83 30.81 16.27
N HIS A 65 10.99 31.78 15.38
CA HIS A 65 12.32 32.27 14.99
C HIS A 65 13.12 32.79 16.19
N ALA A 66 12.52 33.61 17.05
CA ALA A 66 13.20 34.12 18.24
C ALA A 66 13.58 33.00 19.23
N GLU A 67 12.73 31.99 19.36
CA GLU A 67 13.01 30.82 20.19
C GLU A 67 14.16 29.98 19.64
N LEU A 68 14.15 29.70 18.33
CA LEU A 68 15.20 28.92 17.66
C LEU A 68 16.53 29.67 17.60
N ASP A 69 16.51 30.98 17.38
CA ASP A 69 17.70 31.85 17.47
C ASP A 69 18.28 31.81 18.89
N GLY A 70 17.43 31.91 19.92
CA GLY A 70 17.85 31.82 21.32
C GLY A 70 18.42 30.45 21.70
N ILE A 71 17.89 29.36 21.13
CA ILE A 71 18.43 28.01 21.25
C ILE A 71 19.81 27.94 20.58
N GLY A 72 19.95 28.46 19.36
CA GLY A 72 21.20 28.48 18.60
C GLY A 72 22.29 29.28 19.29
N GLN A 73 21.97 30.47 19.81
CA GLN A 73 22.92 31.33 20.54
C GLN A 73 23.39 30.72 21.86
N ARG A 74 22.49 30.02 22.57
CA ARG A 74 22.81 29.33 23.84
C ARG A 74 23.47 27.96 23.63
N GLY A 75 23.48 27.44 22.39
CA GLY A 75 24.02 26.13 22.07
C GLY A 75 23.28 24.98 22.76
N LEU A 76 21.97 25.11 23.01
CA LEU A 76 21.21 24.11 23.75
C LEU A 76 21.14 22.78 22.99
N SER A 77 21.43 21.68 23.69
CA SER A 77 21.19 20.34 23.20
C SER A 77 19.69 20.01 23.17
N PRO A 78 19.27 18.98 22.40
CA PRO A 78 17.89 18.52 22.40
C PRO A 78 17.36 18.17 23.80
N LEU A 79 18.17 17.55 24.66
CA LEU A 79 17.77 17.19 26.03
C LEU A 79 17.56 18.42 26.92
N GLU A 80 18.43 19.42 26.81
CA GLU A 80 18.26 20.68 27.55
C GLU A 80 17.04 21.45 27.08
N SER A 81 16.75 21.43 25.76
CA SER A 81 15.53 22.02 25.19
C SER A 81 14.25 21.33 25.68
N ILE A 82 14.28 20.00 25.84
CA ILE A 82 13.19 19.21 26.44
C ILE A 82 12.98 19.65 27.90
N GLU A 83 14.04 19.70 28.71
CA GLU A 83 13.95 20.09 30.12
C GLU A 83 13.42 21.53 30.27
N GLU A 84 13.92 22.47 29.46
CA GLU A 84 13.41 23.85 29.43
C GLU A 84 11.93 23.89 29.08
N SER A 85 11.50 23.12 28.08
CA SER A 85 10.10 23.09 27.65
C SER A 85 9.18 22.48 28.70
N LEU A 86 9.58 21.38 29.35
CA LEU A 86 8.83 20.76 30.45
C LEU A 86 8.66 21.73 31.64
N ARG A 87 9.74 22.45 32.00
CA ARG A 87 9.70 23.47 33.05
C ARG A 87 8.74 24.61 32.70
N LEU A 88 8.81 25.13 31.48
CA LEU A 88 7.94 26.22 31.01
C LEU A 88 6.47 25.80 30.94
N LEU A 89 6.18 24.54 30.60
CA LEU A 89 4.84 23.96 30.56
C LEU A 89 4.28 23.58 31.94
N GLY A 90 5.09 23.67 33.01
CA GLY A 90 4.69 23.30 34.36
C GLY A 90 4.47 21.80 34.55
N VAL A 91 5.23 20.97 33.81
CA VAL A 91 5.17 19.50 33.93
C VAL A 91 6.00 19.05 35.13
N SER A 92 5.34 18.49 36.14
CA SER A 92 5.99 17.97 37.35
C SER A 92 6.79 16.68 37.09
N SER A 93 7.71 16.33 37.99
CA SER A 93 8.47 15.07 37.91
C SER A 93 7.58 13.82 37.95
N VAL A 94 6.48 13.87 38.70
CA VAL A 94 5.54 12.74 38.90
C VAL A 94 4.79 12.41 37.62
N GLU A 95 4.43 13.40 36.81
CA GLU A 95 3.67 13.20 35.57
C GLU A 95 4.56 13.17 34.31
N ARG A 96 5.87 13.37 34.47
CA ARG A 96 6.82 13.57 33.37
C ARG A 96 6.79 12.41 32.37
N GLU A 97 6.88 11.18 32.83
CA GLU A 97 6.89 9.99 31.99
C GLU A 97 5.60 9.89 31.14
N GLN A 98 4.45 10.04 31.80
CA GLN A 98 3.15 10.00 31.14
C GLN A 98 3.00 11.13 30.12
N TYR A 99 3.47 12.34 30.46
CA TYR A 99 3.42 13.50 29.57
C TYR A 99 4.25 13.27 28.31
N LEU A 100 5.50 12.81 28.46
CA LEU A 100 6.38 12.53 27.33
C LEU A 100 5.82 11.42 26.43
N LEU A 101 5.26 10.36 27.02
CA LEU A 101 4.60 9.29 26.27
C LEU A 101 3.41 9.83 25.46
N GLN A 102 2.58 10.68 26.06
CA GLN A 102 1.45 11.31 25.37
C GLN A 102 1.92 12.23 24.25
N THR A 103 2.96 13.04 24.47
CA THR A 103 3.55 13.91 23.45
C THR A 103 4.09 13.10 22.26
N LEU A 104 4.77 11.97 22.50
CA LEU A 104 5.25 11.08 21.43
C LEU A 104 4.10 10.39 20.67
N GLN A 105 2.97 10.14 21.33
CA GLN A 105 1.79 9.52 20.72
C GLN A 105 0.81 10.52 20.10
N ALA A 106 1.00 11.83 20.34
CA ALA A 106 0.12 12.90 19.86
C ALA A 106 0.11 13.02 18.32
N LEU A 107 1.17 12.55 17.66
CA LEU A 107 1.22 12.36 16.21
C LEU A 107 1.35 10.85 15.91
N PRO A 108 0.22 10.12 15.77
CA PRO A 108 0.21 8.66 15.69
C PRO A 108 1.10 8.12 14.57
N GLY A 109 1.89 7.09 14.88
CA GLY A 109 2.78 6.39 13.94
C GLY A 109 4.16 7.04 13.75
N TRP A 110 4.25 8.38 13.82
CA TRP A 110 5.51 9.09 13.51
C TRP A 110 6.62 8.85 14.54
N GLY A 111 6.30 8.90 15.85
CA GLY A 111 7.30 8.59 16.89
C GLY A 111 7.88 7.18 16.75
N GLY A 112 7.03 6.21 16.41
CA GLY A 112 7.45 4.82 16.14
C GLY A 112 8.27 4.70 14.85
N MET A 113 7.87 5.39 13.78
CA MET A 113 8.62 5.41 12.52
C MET A 113 10.02 6.03 12.70
N ILE A 114 10.12 7.17 13.41
CA ILE A 114 11.38 7.82 13.72
C ILE A 114 12.28 6.88 14.54
N TRP A 115 11.73 6.26 15.58
CA TRP A 115 12.47 5.30 16.39
C TRP A 115 12.97 4.10 15.55
N GLN A 116 12.14 3.55 14.67
CA GLN A 116 12.52 2.46 13.78
C GLN A 116 13.62 2.88 12.80
N MET A 117 13.51 4.09 12.22
CA MET A 117 14.49 4.66 11.29
C MET A 117 15.83 5.01 11.95
N GLU A 118 15.82 5.30 13.25
CA GLU A 118 17.01 5.60 14.04
C GLU A 118 17.72 4.32 14.50
N THR A 119 16.97 3.30 14.94
CA THR A 119 17.53 2.15 15.66
C THR A 119 17.64 0.88 14.82
N ASN A 120 16.86 0.75 13.74
CA ASN A 120 16.71 -0.52 13.03
C ASN A 120 16.39 -0.31 11.53
N ALA A 121 17.23 0.50 10.88
CA ALA A 121 17.05 0.87 9.47
C ALA A 121 18.32 0.84 8.63
N GLU A 122 19.30 -0.01 8.95
CA GLU A 122 20.52 -0.22 8.16
C GLU A 122 20.29 -0.76 6.73
N TRP A 123 19.05 -1.19 6.45
CA TRP A 123 18.58 -1.61 5.13
C TRP A 123 18.11 -0.43 4.27
N THR A 124 17.90 0.75 4.86
CA THR A 124 17.48 1.96 4.14
C THR A 124 18.67 2.68 3.52
N LEU A 125 18.45 3.40 2.43
CA LEU A 125 19.52 4.16 1.75
C LEU A 125 20.01 5.32 2.62
N ARG A 126 19.11 5.93 3.40
CA ARG A 126 19.36 7.08 4.26
C ARG A 126 18.70 6.85 5.64
N PRO A 127 19.33 6.08 6.55
CA PRO A 127 18.82 5.88 7.91
C PRO A 127 18.80 7.20 8.69
N ALA A 128 17.96 7.29 9.73
CA ALA A 128 17.92 8.48 10.58
C ALA A 128 19.13 8.49 11.54
N PRO A 129 19.83 9.63 11.73
CA PRO A 129 20.95 9.72 12.67
C PRO A 129 20.54 9.37 14.11
N ALA A 130 21.48 8.88 14.92
CA ALA A 130 21.26 8.65 16.34
C ALA A 130 20.82 9.95 17.06
N GLY A 131 19.88 9.84 18.01
CA GLY A 131 19.28 10.97 18.71
C GLY A 131 18.12 11.64 17.97
N THR A 132 17.66 11.09 16.84
CA THR A 132 16.54 11.66 16.06
C THR A 132 15.24 11.69 16.85
N LEU A 133 14.89 10.65 17.61
CA LEU A 133 13.68 10.61 18.44
C LEU A 133 13.70 11.70 19.53
N VAL A 134 14.87 11.90 20.14
CA VAL A 134 15.08 12.97 21.13
C VAL A 134 14.94 14.34 20.46
N GLY A 135 15.53 14.52 19.27
CA GLY A 135 15.38 15.75 18.49
C GLY A 135 13.92 16.02 18.08
N PHE A 136 13.18 14.99 17.68
CA PHE A 136 11.76 15.08 17.36
C PHE A 136 10.93 15.54 18.57
N LEU A 137 11.17 14.93 19.74
CA LEU A 137 10.50 15.31 20.98
C LEU A 137 10.81 16.75 21.39
N ALA A 138 12.07 17.18 21.26
CA ALA A 138 12.48 18.57 21.55
C ALA A 138 11.74 19.57 20.66
N VAL A 139 11.70 19.33 19.34
CA VAL A 139 10.96 20.18 18.38
C VAL A 139 9.47 20.17 18.69
N ARG A 140 8.87 19.01 18.96
CA ARG A 140 7.45 18.90 19.32
C ARG A 140 7.11 19.77 20.53
N LEU A 141 7.91 19.70 21.60
CA LEU A 141 7.66 20.47 22.82
C LEU A 141 7.83 21.98 22.61
N ILE A 142 8.74 22.43 21.74
CA ILE A 142 8.85 23.83 21.33
C ILE A 142 7.55 24.28 20.63
N LEU A 143 7.07 23.49 19.67
CA LEU A 143 5.85 23.79 18.93
C LEU A 143 4.61 23.74 19.83
N ASP A 144 4.52 22.78 20.74
CA ASP A 144 3.45 22.67 21.74
C ASP A 144 3.40 23.93 22.61
N ARG A 145 4.54 24.45 23.08
CA ARG A 145 4.59 25.71 23.84
C ARG A 145 4.00 26.88 23.05
N LEU A 146 4.38 27.02 21.78
CA LEU A 146 3.88 28.10 20.92
C LEU A 146 2.39 27.94 20.63
N ALA A 147 1.94 26.74 20.29
CA ALA A 147 0.54 26.43 20.01
C ALA A 147 -0.35 26.65 21.24
N VAL A 148 0.07 26.19 22.42
CA VAL A 148 -0.67 26.39 23.68
C VAL A 148 -0.71 27.87 24.06
N ALA A 149 0.41 28.59 23.96
CA ALA A 149 0.45 30.03 24.23
C ALA A 149 -0.46 30.81 23.28
N HIS A 150 -0.46 30.45 21.99
CA HIS A 150 -1.33 31.05 20.99
C HIS A 150 -2.81 30.80 21.30
N ALA A 151 -3.19 29.53 21.48
CA ALA A 151 -4.58 29.14 21.75
C ALA A 151 -5.10 29.74 23.06
N ALA A 152 -4.28 29.76 24.13
CA ALA A 152 -4.64 30.37 25.39
C ALA A 152 -4.83 31.89 25.26
N ARG A 153 -3.98 32.58 24.50
CA ARG A 153 -4.12 34.02 24.25
C ARG A 153 -5.37 34.33 23.43
N GLN A 154 -5.64 33.57 22.38
CA GLN A 154 -6.78 33.81 21.50
C GLN A 154 -8.12 33.45 22.15
N SER A 155 -8.19 32.32 22.84
CA SER A 155 -9.46 31.79 23.35
C SER A 155 -9.88 32.39 24.68
N ILE A 156 -8.92 32.63 25.58
CA ILE A 156 -9.22 33.04 26.97
C ILE A 156 -8.47 34.30 27.40
N GLY A 157 -7.75 34.96 26.48
CA GLY A 157 -7.01 36.18 26.75
C GLY A 157 -5.81 35.98 27.68
N TRP A 158 -5.31 34.75 27.84
CA TRP A 158 -4.23 34.46 28.79
C TRP A 158 -2.88 34.98 28.28
N THR A 159 -2.22 35.79 29.10
CA THR A 159 -0.88 36.36 28.83
C THR A 159 0.15 35.99 29.90
N GLY A 160 -0.25 35.24 30.93
CA GLY A 160 0.64 34.75 31.99
C GLY A 160 1.55 33.60 31.55
N SER A 161 2.30 33.04 32.51
CA SER A 161 3.19 31.90 32.23
C SER A 161 2.42 30.65 31.80
N LEU A 162 3.04 29.78 30.99
CA LEU A 162 2.43 28.51 30.60
C LEU A 162 2.34 27.52 31.77
N GLY A 163 3.26 27.58 32.73
CA GLY A 163 3.22 26.72 33.92
C GLY A 163 2.00 26.99 34.81
N ASP A 164 1.55 28.25 34.88
CA ASP A 164 0.38 28.65 35.67
C ASP A 164 -0.94 28.43 34.91
N LEU A 165 -0.88 28.22 33.58
CA LEU A 165 -2.06 28.05 32.73
C LEU A 165 -2.94 26.89 33.20
N ARG A 166 -2.33 25.80 33.69
CA ARG A 166 -3.11 24.65 34.18
C ARG A 166 -3.94 25.00 35.40
N ALA A 167 -3.40 25.78 36.34
CA ALA A 167 -4.13 26.27 37.50
C ALA A 167 -5.26 27.22 37.09
N GLU A 168 -4.99 28.12 36.13
CA GLU A 168 -6.02 29.00 35.57
C GLU A 168 -7.16 28.23 34.89
N LEU A 169 -6.82 27.25 34.06
CA LEU A 169 -7.80 26.41 33.40
C LEU A 169 -8.63 25.62 34.41
N ARG A 170 -8.04 25.14 35.52
CA ARG A 170 -8.80 24.51 36.62
C ARG A 170 -9.78 25.46 37.29
N ARG A 171 -9.45 26.76 37.40
CA ARG A 171 -10.39 27.77 37.94
C ARG A 171 -11.55 28.05 36.99
N ARG A 172 -11.31 28.02 35.68
CA ARG A 172 -12.34 28.29 34.66
C ARG A 172 -13.18 27.06 34.28
N LEU A 173 -12.60 25.87 34.37
CA LEU A 173 -13.31 24.63 34.09
C LEU A 173 -14.18 24.27 35.30
N PRO A 174 -15.50 24.06 35.12
CA PRO A 174 -16.30 23.48 36.19
C PRO A 174 -15.70 22.13 36.60
N ALA A 175 -15.78 21.81 37.90
CA ALA A 175 -15.30 20.55 38.46
C ALA A 175 -15.87 19.37 37.65
N THR A 176 -15.01 18.71 36.86
CA THR A 176 -15.33 17.53 36.03
C THR A 176 -16.68 17.63 35.30
N SER A 177 -16.71 18.17 34.07
CA SER A 177 -17.85 17.90 33.19
C SER A 177 -17.97 16.39 32.99
N ALA A 178 -19.05 15.83 33.53
CA ALA A 178 -19.61 14.57 33.07
C ALA A 178 -19.64 14.56 31.52
N PRO A 179 -19.54 13.40 30.85
CA PRO A 179 -19.68 13.35 29.39
C PRO A 179 -20.93 14.13 28.96
N HIS A 180 -20.79 14.93 27.91
CA HIS A 180 -21.86 15.82 27.43
C HIS A 180 -23.17 15.03 27.35
N CYS A 181 -24.29 15.64 27.76
CA CYS A 181 -25.61 15.01 27.76
C CYS A 181 -25.90 14.30 26.42
N GLU A 182 -25.50 14.92 25.32
CA GLU A 182 -25.57 14.37 23.95
C GLU A 182 -24.78 13.07 23.77
N GLN A 183 -23.56 12.97 24.32
CA GLN A 183 -22.75 11.77 24.23
C GLN A 183 -23.38 10.62 25.03
N ARG A 184 -23.90 10.89 26.23
CA ARG A 184 -24.64 9.91 27.03
C ARG A 184 -25.94 9.49 26.34
N ALA A 185 -26.67 10.45 25.78
CA ALA A 185 -27.90 10.20 25.03
C ALA A 185 -27.65 9.35 23.78
N PHE A 186 -26.58 9.63 23.03
CA PHE A 186 -26.19 8.84 21.86
C PHE A 186 -25.85 7.41 22.24
N LEU A 187 -25.12 7.19 23.34
CA LEU A 187 -24.81 5.84 23.81
C LEU A 187 -26.03 5.09 24.31
N ALA A 188 -26.93 5.75 25.02
CA ALA A 188 -28.21 5.18 25.41
C ALA A 188 -29.07 4.85 24.18
N PHE A 189 -29.05 5.69 23.14
CA PHE A 189 -29.71 5.44 21.87
C PHE A 189 -29.12 4.20 21.16
N GLN A 190 -27.80 4.12 21.01
CA GLN A 190 -27.15 2.94 20.42
C GLN A 190 -27.50 1.66 21.18
N LEU A 191 -27.45 1.70 22.51
CA LEU A 191 -27.84 0.56 23.34
C LEU A 191 -29.33 0.21 23.15
N SER A 192 -30.21 1.21 23.08
CA SER A 192 -31.64 1.00 22.82
C SER A 192 -31.89 0.33 21.48
N GLN A 193 -31.13 0.67 20.43
CA GLN A 193 -31.23 0.00 19.12
C GLN A 193 -30.81 -1.46 19.20
N VAL A 194 -29.70 -1.75 19.89
CA VAL A 194 -29.17 -3.12 20.03
C VAL A 194 -30.09 -3.99 20.87
N CYS A 195 -30.65 -3.45 21.96
CA CYS A 195 -31.56 -4.17 22.85
C CYS A 195 -33.02 -4.16 22.38
N GLY A 196 -33.33 -3.45 21.29
CA GLY A 196 -34.69 -3.31 20.77
C GLY A 196 -35.63 -2.53 21.70
N TRP A 197 -35.10 -1.60 22.50
CA TRP A 197 -35.90 -0.80 23.42
C TRP A 197 -36.66 0.30 22.68
N LEU A 198 -37.97 0.35 22.92
CA LEU A 198 -38.84 1.37 22.38
C LEU A 198 -38.75 2.67 23.20
N PRO A 199 -38.98 3.85 22.59
CA PRO A 199 -38.98 5.13 23.30
C PRO A 199 -39.92 5.15 24.51
N GLN A 200 -41.08 4.49 24.42
CA GLN A 200 -42.06 4.41 25.51
C GLN A 200 -41.52 3.61 26.70
N GLN A 201 -40.65 2.62 26.47
CA GLN A 201 -40.01 1.86 27.56
C GLN A 201 -38.99 2.73 28.29
N LEU A 202 -38.19 3.49 27.54
CA LEU A 202 -37.21 4.43 28.10
C LEU A 202 -37.88 5.56 28.90
N GLN A 203 -39.00 6.10 28.42
CA GLN A 203 -39.77 7.13 29.13
C GLN A 203 -40.37 6.64 30.45
N ARG A 204 -40.67 5.34 30.55
CA ARG A 204 -41.23 4.73 31.76
C ARG A 204 -40.16 4.33 32.80
N LEU A 205 -38.88 4.43 32.47
CA LEU A 205 -37.80 4.10 33.40
C LEU A 205 -37.82 5.08 34.58
N PRO A 206 -37.91 4.59 35.84
CA PRO A 206 -37.71 5.41 37.02
C PRO A 206 -36.32 6.06 37.01
N ILE A 207 -36.19 7.21 37.68
CA ILE A 207 -34.92 7.96 37.71
C ILE A 207 -33.75 7.14 38.26
N GLN A 208 -34.00 6.21 39.18
CA GLN A 208 -32.99 5.28 39.72
C GLN A 208 -32.46 4.32 38.64
N GLN A 209 -33.31 3.86 37.74
CA GLN A 209 -32.91 2.98 36.62
C GLN A 209 -32.15 3.78 35.55
N TRP A 210 -32.56 5.02 35.28
CA TRP A 210 -31.78 5.93 34.44
C TRP A 210 -30.37 6.19 35.01
N GLN A 211 -30.26 6.44 36.32
CA GLN A 211 -28.97 6.62 36.98
C GLN A 211 -28.11 5.36 36.94
N MET A 212 -28.71 4.16 37.07
CA MET A 212 -28.00 2.90 36.91
C MET A 212 -27.49 2.73 35.47
N LEU A 213 -28.36 2.93 34.49
CA LEU A 213 -28.01 2.85 33.07
C LEU A 213 -26.86 3.81 32.71
N MET A 214 -26.93 5.07 33.17
CA MET A 214 -25.87 6.04 32.92
C MET A 214 -24.56 5.67 33.60
N ARG A 215 -24.62 5.14 34.83
CA ARG A 215 -23.42 4.62 35.52
C ARG A 215 -22.78 3.46 34.76
N GLU A 216 -23.56 2.51 34.25
CA GLU A 216 -23.05 1.41 33.42
C GLU A 216 -22.39 1.92 32.12
N LEU A 217 -23.03 2.89 31.44
CA LEU A 217 -22.48 3.51 30.23
C LEU A 217 -21.17 4.27 30.50
N ASP A 218 -21.07 4.93 31.66
CA ASP A 218 -19.88 5.67 32.08
C ASP A 218 -18.75 4.72 32.55
N MET A 219 -19.09 3.62 33.24
CA MET A 219 -18.13 2.58 33.65
C MET A 219 -17.54 1.86 32.45
N PHE A 220 -18.33 1.66 31.39
CA PHE A 220 -17.82 1.09 30.15
C PHE A 220 -17.15 2.17 29.29
N SER A 221 -15.92 2.51 29.66
CA SER A 221 -15.14 3.58 29.07
C SER A 221 -15.01 3.47 27.55
N ASN A 222 -14.71 4.58 26.87
CA ASN A 222 -14.50 4.58 25.42
C ASN A 222 -13.40 3.57 24.99
N LEU A 223 -12.36 3.42 25.80
CA LEU A 223 -11.27 2.49 25.57
C LEU A 223 -11.73 1.03 25.66
N GLU A 224 -12.44 0.67 26.73
CA GLU A 224 -12.96 -0.69 26.90
C GLU A 224 -14.00 -1.03 25.83
N ARG A 225 -14.83 -0.06 25.45
CA ARG A 225 -15.81 -0.20 24.38
C ARG A 225 -15.16 -0.47 23.04
N ARG A 226 -14.14 0.31 22.66
CA ARG A 226 -13.35 0.05 21.44
C ARG A 226 -12.77 -1.36 21.46
N ARG A 227 -12.19 -1.78 22.58
CA ARG A 227 -11.62 -3.14 22.74
C ARG A 227 -12.67 -4.24 22.53
N VAL A 228 -13.83 -4.14 23.17
CA VAL A 228 -14.90 -5.15 23.07
C VAL A 228 -15.50 -5.17 21.67
N LEU A 229 -15.78 -4.00 21.07
CA LEU A 229 -16.32 -3.91 19.72
C LEU A 229 -15.34 -4.47 18.68
N HIS A 230 -14.04 -4.21 18.85
CA HIS A 230 -13.01 -4.78 17.98
C HIS A 230 -12.99 -6.32 18.08
N ARG A 231 -13.01 -6.88 19.30
CA ARG A 231 -13.08 -8.33 19.51
C ARG A 231 -14.36 -8.96 18.92
N ALA A 232 -15.50 -8.27 19.05
CA ALA A 232 -16.75 -8.74 18.49
C ALA A 232 -16.71 -8.76 16.95
N TYR A 233 -16.13 -7.71 16.35
CA TYR A 233 -15.90 -7.62 14.91
C TYR A 233 -14.99 -8.76 14.42
N GLU A 234 -13.83 -8.97 15.05
CA GLU A 234 -12.90 -10.06 14.72
C GLU A 234 -13.57 -11.43 14.83
N ARG A 235 -14.30 -11.68 15.94
CA ARG A 235 -14.98 -12.95 16.18
C ARG A 235 -16.07 -13.22 15.15
N ARG A 236 -16.90 -12.21 14.82
CA ARG A 236 -17.95 -12.34 13.80
C ARG A 236 -17.34 -12.70 12.45
N TYR A 237 -16.32 -11.95 12.04
CA TYR A 237 -15.68 -12.16 10.75
C TYR A 237 -14.99 -13.52 10.65
N ARG A 238 -14.24 -13.91 11.70
CA ARG A 238 -13.63 -15.24 11.81
C ARG A 238 -14.66 -16.35 11.65
N ASN A 239 -15.78 -16.27 12.36
CA ASN A 239 -16.83 -17.29 12.30
C ASN A 239 -17.43 -17.37 10.90
N GLN A 240 -17.76 -16.23 10.26
CA GLN A 240 -18.30 -16.22 8.90
C GLN A 240 -17.36 -16.90 7.88
N VAL A 241 -16.06 -16.64 7.97
CA VAL A 241 -15.05 -17.23 7.08
C VAL A 241 -14.93 -18.74 7.34
N LEU A 242 -14.84 -19.15 8.60
CA LEU A 242 -14.74 -20.57 8.95
C LEU A 242 -16.00 -21.33 8.53
N ASP A 243 -17.19 -20.77 8.76
CA ASP A 243 -18.45 -21.37 8.34
C ASP A 243 -18.50 -21.52 6.81
N ALA A 244 -18.09 -20.49 6.05
CA ALA A 244 -18.01 -20.56 4.58
C ALA A 244 -17.05 -21.65 4.10
N LEU A 245 -15.86 -21.76 4.71
CA LEU A 245 -14.88 -22.81 4.39
C LEU A 245 -15.41 -24.21 4.74
N ILE A 246 -16.08 -24.36 5.88
CA ILE A 246 -16.69 -25.63 6.30
C ILE A 246 -17.77 -26.06 5.30
N ILE A 247 -18.69 -25.16 4.93
CA ILE A 247 -19.75 -25.44 3.95
C ILE A 247 -19.12 -25.84 2.60
N HIS A 248 -18.17 -25.04 2.12
CA HIS A 248 -17.48 -25.30 0.85
C HIS A 248 -16.76 -26.65 0.81
N SER A 249 -16.08 -27.02 1.91
CA SER A 249 -15.39 -28.31 2.00
C SER A 249 -16.35 -29.51 2.03
N ARG A 250 -17.57 -29.35 2.58
CA ARG A 250 -18.59 -30.40 2.64
C ARG A 250 -19.23 -30.64 1.29
N ASP A 251 -19.60 -29.60 0.57
CA ASP A 251 -20.20 -29.69 -0.77
C ASP A 251 -19.26 -30.40 -1.76
N ARG A 252 -17.94 -30.25 -1.57
CA ARG A 252 -16.96 -31.00 -2.36
C ARG A 252 -16.84 -32.46 -1.96
N ARG A 253 -16.93 -32.79 -0.67
CA ARG A 253 -16.95 -34.20 -0.22
C ARG A 253 -18.21 -34.91 -0.71
N SER A 254 -19.37 -34.27 -0.68
CA SER A 254 -20.61 -34.85 -1.22
C SER A 254 -20.55 -35.01 -2.74
N TRP A 255 -19.99 -34.05 -3.49
CA TRP A 255 -19.72 -34.20 -4.92
C TRP A 255 -18.80 -35.40 -5.24
N ALA A 256 -17.70 -35.55 -4.49
CA ALA A 256 -16.81 -36.70 -4.65
C ALA A 256 -17.51 -38.02 -4.31
N HIS A 257 -18.40 -38.03 -3.31
CA HIS A 257 -19.13 -39.21 -2.87
C HIS A 257 -20.29 -39.61 -3.80
N GLU A 258 -21.07 -38.66 -4.33
CA GLU A 258 -22.16 -38.90 -5.28
C GLU A 258 -21.63 -39.32 -6.66
N SER A 259 -20.49 -38.77 -7.08
CA SER A 259 -19.79 -39.19 -8.30
C SER A 259 -19.27 -40.64 -8.21
N ALA A 260 -18.93 -41.10 -7.01
CA ALA A 260 -18.52 -42.48 -6.75
C ALA A 260 -19.71 -43.46 -6.66
N VAL A 261 -20.89 -43.00 -6.19
CA VAL A 261 -22.07 -43.84 -5.95
C VAL A 261 -22.99 -43.95 -7.19
N SER A 262 -23.02 -42.98 -8.10
CA SER A 262 -23.92 -43.02 -9.28
C SER A 262 -23.50 -43.99 -10.40
N ARG A 263 -22.60 -44.94 -10.12
CA ARG A 263 -22.08 -45.91 -11.08
C ARG A 263 -22.94 -47.18 -11.25
N THR A 264 -24.07 -47.31 -10.54
CA THR A 264 -24.92 -48.51 -10.66
C THR A 264 -26.29 -48.31 -11.32
N ASP A 265 -26.91 -47.13 -11.38
CA ASP A 265 -28.25 -46.97 -11.99
C ASP A 265 -28.58 -45.53 -12.43
N ALA A 266 -28.07 -45.04 -13.58
CA ALA A 266 -28.48 -43.74 -14.13
C ALA A 266 -28.88 -43.81 -15.62
N PRO A 267 -30.02 -43.22 -16.05
CA PRO A 267 -30.53 -43.32 -17.41
C PRO A 267 -29.74 -42.49 -18.44
N ALA A 268 -29.75 -42.98 -19.68
CA ALA A 268 -28.80 -42.73 -20.78
C ALA A 268 -28.69 -41.30 -21.38
N TRP A 269 -29.32 -40.26 -20.81
CA TRP A 269 -29.22 -38.89 -21.36
C TRP A 269 -28.16 -38.01 -20.68
N ARG A 270 -27.45 -38.51 -19.67
CA ARG A 270 -26.33 -37.81 -18.99
C ARG A 270 -24.92 -38.09 -19.56
N LEU A 271 -24.83 -38.75 -20.72
CA LEU A 271 -23.56 -39.10 -21.35
C LEU A 271 -23.09 -38.00 -22.31
N SER A 272 -22.47 -36.95 -21.79
CA SER A 272 -21.57 -36.10 -22.57
C SER A 272 -20.47 -35.50 -21.67
N SER A 273 -19.60 -36.37 -21.15
CA SER A 273 -18.29 -36.00 -20.57
C SER A 273 -17.40 -37.24 -20.63
N PRO A 274 -16.21 -37.20 -21.28
CA PRO A 274 -15.34 -38.36 -21.37
C PRO A 274 -14.40 -38.49 -20.15
N HIS A 275 -14.37 -39.71 -19.60
CA HIS A 275 -13.22 -40.41 -18.96
C HIS A 275 -12.78 -39.96 -17.55
N GLU A 276 -12.93 -40.79 -16.50
CA GLU A 276 -12.30 -42.08 -16.10
C GLU A 276 -11.02 -41.92 -15.27
N ILE A 277 -11.10 -42.25 -13.97
CA ILE A 277 -9.94 -42.65 -13.13
C ILE A 277 -10.35 -43.87 -12.26
N LYS A 278 -9.58 -44.96 -12.37
CA LYS A 278 -9.38 -46.04 -11.37
C LYS A 278 -7.92 -45.85 -10.88
N GLU A 279 -7.56 -45.95 -9.60
CA GLU A 279 -7.50 -47.15 -8.74
C GLU A 279 -7.48 -46.75 -7.24
N VAL A 280 -7.85 -47.70 -6.37
CA VAL A 280 -7.74 -47.62 -4.91
C VAL A 280 -6.64 -48.57 -4.48
N ASP A 281 -5.68 -48.12 -3.66
CA ASP A 281 -4.65 -49.00 -3.10
C ASP A 281 -5.22 -50.00 -2.07
N ARG A 282 -4.50 -51.10 -1.85
CA ARG A 282 -4.93 -52.20 -0.96
C ARG A 282 -4.95 -51.85 0.53
N ASN A 283 -4.59 -50.64 0.95
CA ASN A 283 -4.37 -50.25 2.34
C ASN A 283 -5.36 -49.19 2.86
N GLY A 284 -6.42 -48.84 2.11
CA GLY A 284 -7.54 -48.05 2.63
C GLY A 284 -7.19 -46.61 3.02
N HIS A 285 -6.09 -46.05 2.49
CA HIS A 285 -5.80 -44.63 2.65
C HIS A 285 -6.56 -43.85 1.58
N ALA A 286 -7.38 -42.88 2.01
CA ALA A 286 -8.03 -41.95 1.10
C ALA A 286 -7.00 -40.98 0.52
N THR A 287 -6.40 -41.34 -0.62
CA THR A 287 -5.70 -40.38 -1.47
C THR A 287 -6.75 -39.41 -2.03
N THR A 288 -6.76 -38.18 -1.54
CA THR A 288 -7.48 -37.08 -2.18
C THR A 288 -6.79 -36.77 -3.51
N THR A 289 -7.17 -37.50 -4.55
CA THR A 289 -6.72 -37.23 -5.92
C THR A 289 -7.28 -35.88 -6.38
N ARG A 290 -6.42 -35.06 -7.00
CA ARG A 290 -6.78 -33.75 -7.56
C ARG A 290 -7.96 -33.93 -8.53
N PRO A 291 -8.95 -33.01 -8.56
CA PRO A 291 -9.88 -32.99 -9.67
C PRO A 291 -9.11 -32.53 -10.92
N ASN A 292 -8.88 -33.48 -11.84
CA ASN A 292 -8.15 -33.43 -13.12
C ASN A 292 -6.61 -33.53 -13.07
N ASP A 293 -6.09 -34.65 -13.58
CA ASP A 293 -4.73 -34.79 -14.16
C ASP A 293 -4.60 -34.12 -15.54
N ALA A 294 -5.66 -33.45 -16.00
CA ALA A 294 -5.65 -32.70 -17.26
C ALA A 294 -4.76 -31.46 -17.15
N ILE A 295 -3.97 -31.20 -18.19
CA ILE A 295 -3.12 -30.01 -18.29
C ILE A 295 -4.04 -28.77 -18.24
N PRO A 296 -3.79 -27.79 -17.34
CA PRO A 296 -4.57 -26.56 -17.26
C PRO A 296 -4.52 -25.77 -18.58
N SER A 297 -5.57 -25.00 -18.86
CA SER A 297 -5.62 -24.13 -20.05
C SER A 297 -4.49 -23.09 -20.05
N PHE A 298 -4.22 -22.52 -18.86
CA PHE A 298 -3.06 -21.73 -18.53
C PHE A 298 -2.92 -21.68 -17.00
N GLN A 299 -1.73 -21.30 -16.54
CA GLN A 299 -1.46 -21.07 -15.12
C GLN A 299 -1.09 -19.60 -14.89
N ILE A 300 -1.52 -19.04 -13.77
CA ILE A 300 -1.13 -17.69 -13.37
C ILE A 300 -0.74 -17.63 -11.89
N ILE A 301 0.47 -17.16 -11.63
CA ILE A 301 1.00 -16.92 -10.30
C ILE A 301 0.88 -15.42 -10.04
N THR A 302 0.02 -15.05 -9.09
CA THR A 302 -0.22 -13.65 -8.69
C THR A 302 0.40 -13.37 -7.33
N CYS A 303 0.52 -12.09 -6.96
CA CYS A 303 0.90 -11.73 -5.60
C CYS A 303 -0.10 -12.29 -4.57
N ILE A 304 0.35 -12.59 -3.35
CA ILE A 304 -0.51 -12.96 -2.22
C ILE A 304 -1.53 -11.88 -1.84
N ASP A 305 -1.41 -10.68 -2.39
CA ASP A 305 -2.25 -9.51 -2.17
C ASP A 305 -3.77 -9.83 -2.22
N ASP A 306 -4.55 -9.16 -1.37
CA ASP A 306 -5.98 -9.41 -1.17
C ASP A 306 -6.79 -8.86 -2.34
N ARG A 307 -6.23 -7.88 -3.06
CA ARG A 307 -6.82 -7.34 -4.29
C ARG A 307 -6.77 -8.32 -5.45
N GLU A 308 -5.82 -9.25 -5.43
CA GLU A 308 -5.71 -10.32 -6.43
C GLU A 308 -6.74 -11.44 -6.21
N GLU A 309 -7.45 -11.46 -5.07
CA GLU A 309 -8.42 -12.51 -4.74
C GLU A 309 -9.58 -12.58 -5.73
N SER A 310 -10.25 -11.45 -5.97
CA SER A 310 -11.34 -11.35 -6.95
C SER A 310 -10.84 -11.57 -8.37
N PHE A 311 -9.65 -11.06 -8.72
CA PHE A 311 -9.05 -11.25 -10.04
C PHE A 311 -8.84 -12.74 -10.34
N ARG A 312 -8.18 -13.49 -9.42
CA ARG A 312 -8.04 -14.95 -9.52
C ARG A 312 -9.39 -15.65 -9.61
N ARG A 313 -10.34 -15.29 -8.74
CA ARG A 313 -11.67 -15.92 -8.70
C ARG A 313 -12.42 -15.71 -10.01
N HIS A 314 -12.42 -14.50 -10.57
CA HIS A 314 -13.08 -14.23 -11.83
C HIS A 314 -12.42 -14.96 -13.00
N LEU A 315 -11.08 -15.05 -13.06
CA LEU A 315 -10.40 -15.87 -14.06
C LEU A 315 -10.85 -17.34 -13.98
N GLU A 316 -10.89 -17.91 -12.77
CA GLU A 316 -11.33 -19.29 -12.53
C GLU A 316 -12.82 -19.54 -12.84
N GLU A 317 -13.66 -18.50 -12.74
CA GLU A 317 -15.08 -18.54 -13.09
C GLU A 317 -15.32 -18.44 -14.60
N ILE A 318 -14.51 -17.66 -15.31
CA ILE A 318 -14.59 -17.51 -16.76
C ILE A 318 -14.00 -18.75 -17.45
N ASP A 319 -12.86 -19.22 -16.95
CA ASP A 319 -12.19 -20.43 -17.42
C ASP A 319 -11.97 -21.42 -16.26
N PRO A 320 -12.87 -22.41 -16.10
CA PRO A 320 -12.72 -23.46 -15.08
C PRO A 320 -11.45 -24.31 -15.23
N ALA A 321 -10.82 -24.36 -16.41
CA ALA A 321 -9.58 -25.08 -16.63
C ALA A 321 -8.32 -24.25 -16.29
N CYS A 322 -8.48 -22.95 -15.99
CA CYS A 322 -7.41 -22.11 -15.46
C CYS A 322 -7.04 -22.54 -14.03
N GLU A 323 -5.75 -22.49 -13.73
CA GLU A 323 -5.22 -22.69 -12.39
C GLU A 323 -4.47 -21.45 -11.90
N THR A 324 -4.79 -20.99 -10.69
CA THR A 324 -4.19 -19.80 -10.10
C THR A 324 -3.42 -20.12 -8.82
N PHE A 325 -2.33 -19.39 -8.61
CA PHE A 325 -1.49 -19.49 -7.42
C PHE A 325 -1.27 -18.11 -6.81
N GLY A 326 -1.07 -18.08 -5.50
CA GLY A 326 -0.65 -16.90 -4.76
C GLY A 326 0.76 -17.08 -4.19
N ALA A 327 1.65 -16.12 -4.44
CA ALA A 327 2.99 -16.10 -3.86
C ALA A 327 3.40 -14.66 -3.51
N ALA A 328 4.37 -14.48 -2.62
CA ALA A 328 4.87 -13.15 -2.30
C ALA A 328 5.38 -12.46 -3.60
N GLY A 329 4.87 -11.26 -3.91
CA GLY A 329 5.01 -10.62 -5.24
C GLY A 329 6.44 -10.25 -5.69
N PHE A 330 7.47 -10.50 -4.88
CA PHE A 330 8.86 -10.43 -5.30
C PHE A 330 9.39 -11.76 -5.89
N PHE A 331 8.61 -12.85 -5.75
CA PHE A 331 8.86 -14.17 -6.35
C PHE A 331 10.24 -14.79 -6.03
N GLY A 332 10.81 -14.47 -4.86
CA GLY A 332 12.17 -14.87 -4.50
C GLY A 332 13.29 -14.02 -5.13
N VAL A 333 12.97 -13.16 -6.09
CA VAL A 333 13.92 -12.30 -6.81
C VAL A 333 14.21 -11.04 -6.00
N ALA A 334 15.04 -11.15 -4.96
CA ALA A 334 15.45 -10.00 -4.16
C ALA A 334 16.54 -9.19 -4.88
N MET A 335 16.21 -7.98 -5.34
CA MET A 335 17.12 -7.12 -6.12
C MET A 335 17.01 -5.62 -5.76
N TYR A 336 18.09 -4.90 -5.99
CA TYR A 336 18.10 -3.47 -6.28
C TYR A 336 17.82 -3.26 -7.77
N TYR A 337 16.61 -2.83 -8.10
CA TYR A 337 16.18 -2.61 -9.48
C TYR A 337 16.35 -1.15 -9.90
N ARG A 338 16.89 -0.92 -11.10
CA ARG A 338 16.92 0.39 -11.75
C ARG A 338 16.26 0.29 -13.13
N GLY A 339 15.09 0.90 -13.28
CA GLY A 339 14.41 1.00 -14.58
C GLY A 339 15.18 1.86 -15.57
N ALA A 340 14.92 1.71 -16.87
CA ALA A 340 15.66 2.42 -17.93
C ALA A 340 15.57 3.96 -17.84
N SER A 341 14.56 4.48 -17.14
CA SER A 341 14.35 5.92 -16.90
C SER A 341 14.59 6.35 -15.45
N ASP A 342 14.95 5.43 -14.56
CA ASP A 342 15.14 5.69 -13.13
C ASP A 342 16.55 6.23 -12.87
N ALA A 343 16.67 7.23 -11.98
CA ALA A 343 17.96 7.81 -11.62
C ALA A 343 18.78 6.92 -10.67
N HIS A 344 18.09 6.23 -9.74
CA HIS A 344 18.71 5.44 -8.68
C HIS A 344 18.07 4.06 -8.60
N PRO A 345 18.83 3.01 -8.20
CA PRO A 345 18.26 1.71 -7.91
C PRO A 345 17.39 1.76 -6.65
N ARG A 346 16.36 0.92 -6.60
CA ARG A 346 15.48 0.74 -5.43
C ARG A 346 15.35 -0.73 -5.07
N PRO A 347 15.22 -1.08 -3.77
CA PRO A 347 14.99 -2.47 -3.38
C PRO A 347 13.58 -2.91 -3.83
N LEU A 348 13.49 -4.09 -4.44
CA LEU A 348 12.23 -4.76 -4.79
C LEU A 348 12.15 -6.12 -4.10
N CYS A 349 12.06 -6.09 -2.77
CA CYS A 349 11.88 -7.25 -1.89
C CYS A 349 11.22 -6.81 -0.57
N PRO A 350 10.85 -7.74 0.34
CA PRO A 350 10.33 -7.38 1.66
C PRO A 350 11.36 -6.61 2.49
N VAL A 351 10.89 -5.71 3.37
CA VAL A 351 11.74 -4.84 4.22
C VAL A 351 12.73 -5.64 5.10
N ILE A 352 12.36 -6.87 5.47
CA ILE A 352 13.21 -7.76 6.28
C ILE A 352 14.36 -8.41 5.49
N ILE A 353 14.41 -8.22 4.17
CA ILE A 353 15.46 -8.75 3.29
C ILE A 353 16.31 -7.58 2.79
N LYS A 354 17.63 -7.66 2.97
CA LYS A 354 18.57 -6.74 2.33
C LYS A 354 19.03 -7.37 1.01
N PRO A 355 18.67 -6.80 -0.17
CA PRO A 355 19.15 -7.33 -1.44
C PRO A 355 20.67 -7.23 -1.53
N GLN A 356 21.28 -8.17 -2.24
CA GLN A 356 22.70 -8.13 -2.60
C GLN A 356 22.90 -7.89 -4.10
N HIS A 357 21.88 -8.22 -4.90
CA HIS A 357 21.94 -8.19 -6.36
C HIS A 357 21.42 -6.87 -6.91
N TYR A 358 22.06 -6.37 -7.95
CA TYR A 358 21.60 -5.22 -8.72
C TYR A 358 21.08 -5.70 -10.07
N VAL A 359 19.95 -5.15 -10.52
CA VAL A 359 19.39 -5.46 -11.84
C VAL A 359 19.08 -4.15 -12.54
N ASN A 360 19.64 -4.01 -13.74
CA ASN A 360 19.45 -2.84 -14.59
C ASN A 360 18.54 -3.21 -15.75
N GLU A 361 17.55 -2.36 -15.99
CA GLU A 361 16.78 -2.40 -17.23
C GLU A 361 17.48 -1.53 -18.28
N GLU A 362 17.96 -2.19 -19.33
CA GLU A 362 18.71 -1.55 -20.42
C GLU A 362 17.86 -1.45 -21.68
N VAL A 363 18.06 -0.39 -22.44
CA VAL A 363 17.40 -0.19 -23.73
C VAL A 363 18.13 -1.02 -24.77
N GLU A 364 17.41 -1.81 -25.56
CA GLU A 364 18.04 -2.65 -26.59
C GLU A 364 18.84 -1.82 -27.60
N HIS A 365 20.02 -2.31 -28.00
CA HIS A 365 21.04 -1.58 -28.76
C HIS A 365 20.52 -0.85 -30.01
N THR A 366 19.55 -1.45 -30.69
CA THR A 366 18.89 -0.91 -31.89
C THR A 366 18.17 0.42 -31.64
N PHE A 367 17.72 0.67 -30.40
CA PHE A 367 16.94 1.85 -30.01
C PHE A 367 17.73 2.85 -29.14
N VAL A 368 19.02 2.60 -28.86
CA VAL A 368 19.85 3.45 -27.98
C VAL A 368 19.98 4.89 -28.51
N ARG A 369 20.11 5.07 -29.83
CA ARG A 369 20.25 6.40 -30.45
C ARG A 369 18.97 7.23 -30.32
N GLU A 370 17.81 6.57 -30.44
CA GLU A 370 16.51 7.20 -30.27
C GLU A 370 16.23 7.51 -28.79
N HIS A 371 16.61 6.62 -27.88
CA HIS A 371 16.54 6.86 -26.44
C HIS A 371 17.41 8.04 -25.99
N LYS A 372 18.67 8.13 -26.48
CA LYS A 372 19.57 9.27 -26.17
C LYS A 372 18.96 10.59 -26.60
N ARG A 373 18.43 10.68 -27.83
CA ARG A 373 17.76 11.88 -28.35
C ARG A 373 16.52 12.25 -27.53
N ARG A 374 15.75 11.26 -27.05
CA ARG A 374 14.58 11.48 -26.17
C ARG A 374 14.97 11.89 -24.76
N ALA A 375 16.02 11.31 -24.19
CA ALA A 375 16.55 11.68 -22.88
C ALA A 375 17.10 13.12 -22.89
N GLU A 376 17.78 13.53 -23.97
CA GLU A 376 18.19 14.91 -24.22
C GLU A 376 16.98 15.85 -24.34
N MET A 377 15.95 15.48 -25.10
CA MET A 377 14.71 16.25 -25.21
C MET A 377 14.02 16.44 -23.84
N ARG A 378 13.94 15.38 -23.02
CA ARG A 378 13.39 15.45 -21.65
C ARG A 378 14.20 16.36 -20.75
N ARG A 379 15.54 16.29 -20.85
CA ARG A 379 16.42 17.22 -20.13
C ARG A 379 16.13 18.65 -20.56
N VAL A 380 16.14 18.96 -21.86
CA VAL A 380 15.86 20.31 -22.38
C VAL A 380 14.49 20.83 -21.94
N LEU A 381 13.44 20.03 -22.05
CA LEU A 381 12.09 20.37 -21.57
C LEU A 381 12.07 20.61 -20.05
N GLY A 382 12.77 19.77 -19.28
CA GLY A 382 12.91 19.92 -17.84
C GLY A 382 13.66 21.20 -17.45
N THR A 383 14.79 21.50 -18.11
CA THR A 383 15.55 22.73 -17.88
C THR A 383 14.75 23.96 -18.28
N ALA A 384 14.03 23.90 -19.40
CA ALA A 384 13.16 24.98 -19.86
C ALA A 384 11.99 25.21 -18.88
N SER A 385 11.31 24.15 -18.43
CA SER A 385 10.26 24.24 -17.41
C SER A 385 10.78 24.81 -16.09
N HIS A 386 11.98 24.43 -15.68
CA HIS A 386 12.64 24.94 -14.48
C HIS A 386 13.02 26.43 -14.63
N GLN A 387 13.54 26.83 -15.79
CA GLN A 387 13.84 28.24 -16.09
C GLN A 387 12.57 29.10 -16.19
N VAL A 388 11.48 28.56 -16.73
CA VAL A 388 10.17 29.23 -16.74
C VAL A 388 9.63 29.35 -15.32
N HIS A 389 9.76 28.33 -14.47
CA HIS A 389 9.30 28.38 -13.06
C HIS A 389 10.11 29.38 -12.21
N LEU A 390 11.42 29.50 -12.46
CA LEU A 390 12.26 30.51 -11.81
C LEU A 390 11.99 31.91 -12.39
N GLY A 391 11.84 32.01 -13.71
CA GLY A 391 11.54 33.25 -14.43
C GLY A 391 10.17 33.82 -14.07
N SER A 392 9.16 32.97 -13.82
CA SER A 392 7.80 33.37 -13.42
C SER A 392 7.74 34.08 -12.07
N ARG A 393 8.82 34.03 -11.26
CA ARG A 393 8.96 34.77 -10.00
C ARG A 393 9.54 36.18 -10.17
N THR A 394 9.89 36.59 -11.40
CA THR A 394 10.30 37.95 -11.74
C THR A 394 9.08 38.77 -12.21
N PHE A 395 9.14 40.11 -12.13
CA PHE A 395 8.01 40.98 -12.54
C PHE A 395 7.58 40.75 -14.00
N PHE A 396 8.54 40.70 -14.94
CA PHE A 396 8.27 40.45 -16.36
C PHE A 396 7.86 39.00 -16.65
N GLY A 397 8.48 38.03 -15.97
CA GLY A 397 8.08 36.63 -16.10
C GLY A 397 6.71 36.36 -15.50
N GLY A 398 6.30 37.07 -14.44
CA GLY A 398 4.96 37.01 -13.85
C GLY A 398 3.87 37.53 -14.81
N LEU A 399 4.14 38.61 -15.55
CA LEU A 399 3.23 39.14 -16.58
C LEU A 399 3.08 38.15 -17.76
N LEU A 400 4.20 37.59 -18.24
CA LEU A 400 4.20 36.58 -19.30
C LEU A 400 3.51 35.28 -18.84
N THR A 401 3.73 34.87 -17.58
CA THR A 401 3.07 33.72 -16.94
C THR A 401 1.58 33.97 -16.72
N GLY A 402 1.13 35.21 -16.48
CA GLY A 402 -0.29 35.54 -16.42
C GLY A 402 -0.99 35.34 -17.78
N LEU A 403 -0.36 35.82 -18.86
CA LEU A 403 -0.88 35.69 -20.23
C LEU A 403 -0.84 34.24 -20.73
N THR A 404 0.28 33.55 -20.55
CA THR A 404 0.45 32.14 -20.96
C THR A 404 -0.23 31.15 -20.01
N GLY A 405 -0.32 31.48 -18.73
CA GLY A 405 -0.99 30.68 -17.70
C GLY A 405 -2.50 30.61 -17.91
N THR A 406 -3.10 31.61 -18.56
CA THR A 406 -4.50 31.54 -19.01
C THR A 406 -4.67 30.43 -20.06
N LEU A 407 -3.70 30.23 -20.95
CA LEU A 407 -3.70 29.09 -21.89
C LEU A 407 -3.42 27.76 -21.18
N ALA A 408 -2.60 27.76 -20.13
CA ALA A 408 -2.37 26.60 -19.27
C ALA A 408 -3.59 26.25 -18.37
N SER A 409 -4.53 27.19 -18.18
CA SER A 409 -5.77 26.93 -17.46
C SER A 409 -6.71 25.99 -18.23
N ILE A 410 -6.67 26.01 -19.58
CA ILE A 410 -7.48 25.13 -20.42
C ILE A 410 -7.19 23.64 -20.13
N PRO A 411 -5.94 23.13 -20.22
CA PRO A 411 -5.64 21.75 -19.89
C PRO A 411 -5.85 21.42 -18.41
N LEU A 412 -5.77 22.38 -17.50
CA LEU A 412 -6.11 22.18 -16.08
C LEU A 412 -7.62 22.01 -15.87
N VAL A 413 -8.43 22.88 -16.47
CA VAL A 413 -9.90 22.84 -16.39
C VAL A 413 -10.41 21.58 -17.09
N THR A 414 -9.91 21.24 -18.27
CA THR A 414 -10.31 20.00 -18.95
C THR A 414 -9.87 18.75 -18.19
N ARG A 415 -8.73 18.78 -17.50
CA ARG A 415 -8.31 17.68 -16.62
C ARG A 415 -9.23 17.49 -15.41
N ILE A 416 -9.86 18.56 -14.91
CA ILE A 416 -10.82 18.50 -13.80
C ILE A 416 -12.20 18.05 -14.31
N LEU A 417 -12.70 18.65 -15.41
CA LEU A 417 -14.05 18.37 -15.92
C LEU A 417 -14.13 17.08 -16.74
N PHE A 418 -13.05 16.71 -17.41
CA PHE A 418 -12.97 15.56 -18.31
C PHE A 418 -11.67 14.77 -18.08
N PRO A 419 -11.47 14.19 -16.88
CA PRO A 419 -10.21 13.51 -16.52
C PRO A 419 -9.87 12.39 -17.50
N ARG A 420 -10.86 11.57 -17.87
CA ARG A 420 -10.67 10.43 -18.77
C ARG A 420 -10.31 10.83 -20.20
N SER A 421 -11.07 11.75 -20.80
CA SER A 421 -10.77 12.22 -22.16
C SER A 421 -9.38 12.88 -22.21
N THR A 422 -9.01 13.61 -21.15
CA THR A 422 -7.69 14.23 -21.01
C THR A 422 -6.59 13.18 -20.84
N ALA A 423 -6.83 12.13 -20.07
CA ALA A 423 -5.89 11.02 -19.90
C ALA A 423 -5.67 10.25 -21.22
N GLN A 424 -6.75 9.97 -21.97
CA GLN A 424 -6.68 9.31 -23.29
C GLN A 424 -5.95 10.16 -24.34
N LEU A 425 -6.26 11.45 -24.42
CA LEU A 425 -5.54 12.42 -25.26
C LEU A 425 -4.06 12.45 -24.86
N ARG A 426 -3.78 12.57 -23.57
CA ARG A 426 -2.41 12.59 -23.06
C ARG A 426 -1.69 11.26 -23.34
N SER A 427 -2.33 10.10 -23.24
CA SER A 427 -1.69 8.82 -23.59
C SER A 427 -1.41 8.70 -25.08
N ALA A 428 -2.30 9.23 -25.94
CA ALA A 428 -2.09 9.29 -27.38
C ALA A 428 -0.92 10.22 -27.75
N PHE A 429 -0.84 11.40 -27.14
CA PHE A 429 0.27 12.35 -27.33
C PHE A 429 1.57 11.89 -26.64
N ALA A 430 1.48 11.22 -25.50
CA ALA A 430 2.63 10.66 -24.78
C ALA A 430 3.21 9.41 -25.46
N GLY A 431 2.54 8.84 -26.47
CA GLY A 431 3.14 7.84 -27.35
C GLY A 431 4.47 8.30 -27.97
N PHE A 432 4.65 9.62 -28.14
CA PHE A 432 5.88 10.24 -28.62
C PHE A 432 6.99 10.36 -27.55
N LEU A 433 6.64 10.24 -26.26
CA LEU A 433 7.52 10.43 -25.09
C LEU A 433 7.66 9.17 -24.21
N ARG A 434 7.03 8.03 -24.58
CA ARG A 434 7.09 6.76 -23.85
C ARG A 434 8.55 6.25 -23.72
N PRO A 435 8.87 5.53 -22.62
CA PRO A 435 10.10 4.74 -22.53
C PRO A 435 10.19 3.78 -23.74
N PRO A 436 11.41 3.37 -24.12
CA PRO A 436 11.63 2.61 -25.35
C PRO A 436 10.85 1.29 -25.33
N THR A 437 10.34 0.91 -26.50
CA THR A 437 9.38 -0.20 -26.66
C THR A 437 9.96 -1.58 -26.36
N VAL A 438 11.29 -1.71 -26.36
CA VAL A 438 11.97 -2.97 -26.03
C VAL A 438 13.16 -2.66 -25.12
N THR A 439 13.08 -3.18 -23.89
CA THR A 439 14.16 -3.16 -22.90
C THR A 439 14.57 -4.58 -22.60
N LYS A 440 15.74 -4.79 -21.97
CA LYS A 440 16.19 -6.09 -21.44
C LYS A 440 16.65 -5.93 -20.01
N LEU A 441 16.48 -6.97 -19.20
CA LEU A 441 17.01 -7.01 -17.85
C LEU A 441 18.43 -7.60 -17.87
N ALA A 442 19.39 -6.90 -17.28
CA ALA A 442 20.70 -7.45 -16.98
C ALA A 442 20.58 -8.37 -15.74
N LEU A 443 20.24 -9.65 -15.98
CA LEU A 443 19.96 -10.64 -14.93
C LEU A 443 21.13 -11.55 -14.60
N GLU A 444 22.10 -11.74 -15.49
CA GLU A 444 23.23 -12.65 -15.27
C GLU A 444 24.51 -11.87 -14.98
N ARG A 445 25.19 -12.23 -13.88
CA ARG A 445 26.50 -11.69 -13.52
C ARG A 445 27.63 -12.55 -14.08
N SER A 446 28.73 -11.91 -14.48
CA SER A 446 29.94 -12.60 -14.95
C SER A 446 30.97 -12.84 -13.84
N GLN A 447 30.96 -12.01 -12.80
CA GLN A 447 31.85 -12.10 -11.64
C GLN A 447 31.23 -12.96 -10.53
N PRO A 448 32.03 -13.61 -9.67
CA PRO A 448 31.54 -14.55 -8.65
C PRO A 448 30.77 -13.88 -7.49
N THR A 449 31.03 -12.60 -7.21
CA THR A 449 30.37 -11.86 -6.13
C THR A 449 29.32 -10.87 -6.67
N PRO A 450 28.20 -10.65 -5.98
CA PRO A 450 27.21 -9.66 -6.40
C PRO A 450 27.61 -8.24 -5.98
N GLY A 451 27.18 -7.23 -6.75
CA GLY A 451 27.51 -5.84 -6.49
C GLY A 451 27.05 -4.88 -7.59
N PRO A 452 27.18 -3.56 -7.37
CA PRO A 452 26.76 -2.54 -8.34
C PRO A 452 27.77 -2.33 -9.48
N GLU A 453 28.99 -2.85 -9.34
CA GLU A 453 30.09 -2.74 -10.30
C GLU A 453 29.83 -3.55 -11.58
N PRO A 454 30.39 -3.15 -12.74
CA PRO A 454 30.26 -3.91 -13.99
C PRO A 454 30.70 -5.36 -13.83
N GLY A 455 29.87 -6.30 -14.32
CA GLY A 455 30.11 -7.73 -14.20
C GLY A 455 29.63 -8.36 -12.88
N HIS A 456 29.35 -7.57 -11.85
CA HIS A 456 28.76 -8.01 -10.58
C HIS A 456 27.22 -7.85 -10.52
N VAL A 457 26.63 -7.19 -11.51
CA VAL A 457 25.19 -6.97 -11.70
C VAL A 457 24.51 -8.27 -12.12
N GLY A 458 23.39 -8.60 -11.48
CA GLY A 458 22.61 -9.80 -11.71
C GLY A 458 22.86 -10.92 -10.71
N TYR A 459 22.55 -12.14 -11.14
CA TYR A 459 22.56 -13.40 -10.41
C TYR A 459 23.45 -14.40 -11.12
N SER A 460 24.03 -15.35 -10.37
CA SER A 460 24.63 -16.55 -10.98
C SER A 460 23.56 -17.52 -11.45
N LEU A 461 23.97 -18.46 -12.30
CA LEU A 461 23.11 -19.56 -12.70
C LEU A 461 22.62 -20.40 -11.51
N ASP A 462 23.43 -20.59 -10.46
CA ASP A 462 23.03 -21.30 -9.24
C ASP A 462 21.93 -20.55 -8.49
N GLU A 463 22.11 -19.24 -8.33
CA GLU A 463 21.14 -18.35 -7.67
C GLU A 463 19.81 -18.33 -8.44
N MET A 464 19.85 -18.18 -9.77
CA MET A 464 18.65 -18.21 -10.62
C MET A 464 17.92 -19.56 -10.51
N SER A 465 18.66 -20.67 -10.54
CA SER A 465 18.07 -22.02 -10.43
C SER A 465 17.39 -22.21 -9.07
N ASN A 466 18.05 -21.82 -7.98
CA ASN A 466 17.51 -21.92 -6.63
C ASN A 466 16.25 -21.04 -6.44
N ILE A 467 16.21 -19.84 -7.03
CA ILE A 467 15.03 -18.95 -6.97
C ILE A 467 13.83 -19.63 -7.63
N VAL A 468 14.01 -20.17 -8.85
CA VAL A 468 12.93 -20.83 -9.60
C VAL A 468 12.48 -22.11 -8.90
N GLU A 469 13.44 -22.96 -8.50
CA GLU A 469 13.15 -24.21 -7.79
C GLU A 469 12.32 -23.94 -6.53
N ARG A 470 12.82 -23.04 -5.68
CA ARG A 470 12.21 -22.74 -4.40
C ARG A 470 10.78 -22.23 -4.57
N LEU A 471 10.55 -21.27 -5.48
CA LEU A 471 9.19 -20.76 -5.66
C LEU A 471 8.23 -21.85 -6.14
N LEU A 472 8.62 -22.62 -7.15
CA LEU A 472 7.76 -23.67 -7.73
C LEU A 472 7.45 -24.75 -6.71
N ARG A 473 8.42 -25.13 -5.87
CA ARG A 473 8.20 -26.03 -4.74
C ARG A 473 7.31 -25.43 -3.65
N ASP A 474 7.58 -24.19 -3.26
CA ASP A 474 6.86 -23.48 -2.20
C ASP A 474 5.37 -23.30 -2.55
N ILE A 475 5.00 -23.15 -3.82
CA ILE A 475 3.59 -23.03 -4.25
C ILE A 475 2.94 -24.38 -4.63
N GLY A 476 3.72 -25.48 -4.65
CA GLY A 476 3.26 -26.80 -5.03
C GLY A 476 3.11 -27.06 -6.54
N LEU A 477 3.69 -26.20 -7.41
CA LEU A 477 3.70 -26.37 -8.86
C LEU A 477 4.89 -27.22 -9.30
N LEU A 478 4.76 -28.53 -9.14
CA LEU A 478 5.83 -29.50 -9.42
C LEU A 478 5.66 -30.27 -10.75
N GLN A 479 4.43 -30.30 -11.27
CA GLN A 479 4.02 -31.10 -12.42
C GLN A 479 2.77 -30.48 -13.07
N HIS A 480 2.41 -30.94 -14.26
CA HIS A 480 1.30 -30.42 -15.08
C HIS A 480 1.42 -28.92 -15.38
N PHE A 481 2.61 -28.50 -15.79
CA PHE A 481 2.80 -27.14 -16.31
C PHE A 481 1.92 -26.91 -17.54
N ALA A 482 1.21 -25.79 -17.54
CA ALA A 482 0.46 -25.36 -18.70
C ALA A 482 1.39 -24.83 -19.80
N PRO A 483 0.97 -24.84 -21.08
CA PRO A 483 1.78 -24.28 -22.17
C PRO A 483 2.17 -22.82 -21.96
N ILE A 484 1.35 -22.05 -21.25
CA ILE A 484 1.64 -20.68 -20.83
C ILE A 484 1.47 -20.56 -19.32
N VAL A 485 2.52 -20.07 -18.65
CA VAL A 485 2.55 -19.78 -17.21
C VAL A 485 2.81 -18.29 -17.02
N VAL A 486 1.84 -17.55 -16.49
CA VAL A 486 1.96 -16.11 -16.29
C VAL A 486 2.47 -15.82 -14.88
N MET A 487 3.62 -15.14 -14.78
CA MET A 487 4.10 -14.56 -13.53
C MET A 487 3.55 -13.14 -13.45
N CYS A 488 2.67 -12.86 -12.50
CA CYS A 488 1.97 -11.58 -12.42
C CYS A 488 2.32 -10.85 -11.12
N GLY A 489 3.28 -9.94 -11.22
CA GLY A 489 3.54 -8.97 -10.16
C GLY A 489 2.50 -7.86 -10.21
N HIS A 490 2.34 -7.10 -9.13
CA HIS A 490 1.32 -6.05 -9.08
C HIS A 490 1.87 -4.70 -8.60
N GLY A 491 1.04 -3.68 -8.77
CA GLY A 491 1.19 -2.39 -8.12
C GLY A 491 -0.05 -1.55 -8.43
N SER A 492 0.06 -0.24 -8.23
CA SER A 492 -1.07 0.67 -8.43
C SER A 492 -0.61 1.93 -9.13
N SER A 493 -1.39 2.42 -10.09
CA SER A 493 -1.15 3.71 -10.72
C SER A 493 -2.37 4.63 -10.56
N SER A 494 -2.11 5.86 -10.14
CA SER A 494 -3.12 6.90 -10.03
C SER A 494 -2.49 8.28 -10.11
N LEU A 495 -3.31 9.25 -10.52
CA LEU A 495 -2.87 10.60 -10.81
C LEU A 495 -2.54 11.41 -9.56
N ASN A 496 -3.37 11.29 -8.52
CA ASN A 496 -3.17 11.94 -7.22
C ASN A 496 -2.82 10.89 -6.18
N ASN A 497 -1.54 10.54 -6.10
CA ASN A 497 -1.07 9.43 -5.29
C ASN A 497 -0.08 9.85 -4.19
N PRO A 498 -0.52 10.59 -3.16
CA PRO A 498 0.34 10.96 -2.04
C PRO A 498 0.79 9.75 -1.18
N HIS A 499 0.20 8.57 -1.41
CA HIS A 499 0.46 7.33 -0.69
C HIS A 499 0.88 6.19 -1.64
N GLU A 500 1.63 6.50 -2.71
CA GLU A 500 1.96 5.53 -3.77
C GLU A 500 2.52 4.21 -3.25
N SER A 501 3.47 4.29 -2.32
CA SER A 501 4.10 3.11 -1.72
C SER A 501 3.11 2.23 -0.96
N ALA A 502 2.05 2.80 -0.38
CA ALA A 502 1.03 2.03 0.30
C ALA A 502 0.26 1.15 -0.69
N TYR A 503 -0.12 1.68 -1.85
CA TYR A 503 -0.91 0.95 -2.85
C TYR A 503 -0.12 -0.06 -3.68
N ASN A 504 1.21 0.06 -3.69
CA ASN A 504 2.08 -0.87 -4.38
C ASN A 504 2.31 -2.17 -3.57
N CYS A 505 3.14 -3.08 -4.09
CA CYS A 505 3.33 -4.39 -3.49
C CYS A 505 4.07 -4.31 -2.14
N GLY A 506 3.41 -4.75 -1.07
CA GLY A 506 4.03 -4.87 0.26
C GLY A 506 5.23 -5.83 0.29
N ALA A 507 5.16 -6.92 -0.49
CA ALA A 507 6.27 -7.87 -0.64
C ALA A 507 7.45 -7.30 -1.47
N CYS A 508 7.27 -6.15 -2.11
CA CYS A 508 8.33 -5.40 -2.81
C CYS A 508 8.63 -4.07 -2.12
N SER A 509 8.36 -3.94 -0.81
CA SER A 509 8.58 -2.71 -0.03
C SER A 509 7.88 -1.47 -0.58
N GLY A 510 6.66 -1.62 -1.09
CA GLY A 510 5.91 -0.54 -1.73
C GLY A 510 6.39 -0.19 -3.14
N GLY A 511 7.22 -1.07 -3.73
CA GLY A 511 7.60 -1.04 -5.14
C GLY A 511 6.59 -1.76 -6.03
N ARG A 512 6.70 -1.55 -7.35
CA ARG A 512 5.91 -2.28 -8.35
C ARG A 512 6.57 -3.64 -8.59
N GLY A 513 5.82 -4.75 -8.47
CA GLY A 513 6.34 -6.11 -8.60
C GLY A 513 6.53 -6.63 -10.04
N GLY A 514 6.13 -5.84 -11.05
CA GLY A 514 6.26 -6.22 -12.47
C GLY A 514 7.69 -6.63 -12.87
N PRO A 515 8.75 -5.87 -12.50
CA PRO A 515 10.12 -6.27 -12.76
C PRO A 515 10.54 -7.59 -12.12
N ASN A 516 10.06 -7.92 -10.92
CA ASN A 516 10.33 -9.21 -10.28
C ASN A 516 9.70 -10.36 -11.07
N ALA A 517 8.45 -10.17 -11.50
CA ALA A 517 7.73 -11.16 -12.31
C ALA A 517 8.41 -11.40 -13.66
N ARG A 518 8.86 -10.31 -14.30
CA ARG A 518 9.64 -10.35 -15.54
C ARG A 518 10.96 -11.09 -15.36
N ALA A 519 11.71 -10.75 -14.30
CA ALA A 519 12.97 -11.42 -13.98
C ALA A 519 12.78 -12.92 -13.71
N PHE A 520 11.77 -13.30 -12.94
CA PHE A 520 11.47 -14.71 -12.68
C PHE A 520 11.13 -15.46 -13.97
N ALA A 521 10.27 -14.90 -14.83
CA ALA A 521 9.91 -15.52 -16.09
C ALA A 521 11.12 -15.74 -17.00
N GLU A 522 12.05 -14.78 -17.05
CA GLU A 522 13.30 -14.93 -17.79
C GLU A 522 14.20 -16.03 -17.21
N MET A 523 14.34 -16.11 -15.89
CA MET A 523 15.08 -17.20 -15.21
C MET A 523 14.46 -18.57 -15.48
N ALA A 524 13.13 -18.70 -15.38
CA ALA A 524 12.42 -19.97 -15.58
C ALA A 524 12.42 -20.45 -17.05
N ASN A 525 12.64 -19.53 -18.01
CA ASN A 525 12.78 -19.86 -19.42
C ASN A 525 14.23 -20.16 -19.85
N ASP A 526 15.24 -19.92 -19.00
CA ASP A 526 16.63 -20.23 -19.34
C ASP A 526 16.85 -21.76 -19.42
N PRO A 527 17.28 -22.31 -20.57
CA PRO A 527 17.51 -23.74 -20.72
C PRO A 527 18.52 -24.32 -19.72
N ARG A 528 19.52 -23.52 -19.31
CA ARG A 528 20.55 -23.92 -18.34
C ARG A 528 19.95 -24.06 -16.94
N VAL A 529 19.03 -23.17 -16.57
CA VAL A 529 18.25 -23.28 -15.33
C VAL A 529 17.38 -24.53 -15.38
N ARG A 530 16.62 -24.72 -16.47
CA ARG A 530 15.75 -25.91 -16.63
C ARG A 530 16.50 -27.23 -16.54
N ASN A 531 17.69 -27.33 -17.12
CA ASN A 531 18.52 -28.53 -17.03
C ASN A 531 18.87 -28.87 -15.57
N ARG A 532 19.25 -27.86 -14.77
CA ARG A 532 19.56 -28.04 -13.34
C ARG A 532 18.34 -28.41 -12.52
N LEU A 533 17.19 -27.78 -12.78
CA LEU A 533 15.93 -28.16 -12.14
C LEU A 533 15.57 -29.62 -12.44
N SER A 534 15.80 -30.07 -13.67
CA SER A 534 15.57 -31.46 -14.06
C SER A 534 16.49 -32.44 -13.31
N GLU A 535 17.76 -32.07 -13.08
CA GLU A 535 18.69 -32.86 -12.24
C GLU A 535 18.20 -33.00 -10.79
N GLN A 536 17.43 -32.02 -10.31
CA GLN A 536 16.79 -32.01 -8.98
C GLN A 536 15.36 -32.59 -8.99
N GLY A 537 14.95 -33.23 -10.09
CA GLY A 537 13.64 -33.88 -10.23
C GLY A 537 12.46 -32.93 -10.47
N LEU A 538 12.70 -31.67 -10.83
CA LEU A 538 11.68 -30.70 -11.23
C LEU A 538 11.75 -30.46 -12.74
N ASN A 539 10.89 -31.13 -13.51
CA ASN A 539 10.90 -31.04 -14.96
C ASN A 539 9.87 -30.02 -15.47
N ILE A 540 10.34 -28.92 -16.07
CA ILE A 540 9.51 -27.95 -16.79
C ILE A 540 9.50 -28.33 -18.28
N PRO A 541 8.34 -28.70 -18.85
CA PRO A 541 8.24 -29.06 -20.26
C PRO A 541 8.76 -27.97 -21.21
N ASN A 542 9.38 -28.37 -22.33
CA ASN A 542 9.94 -27.44 -23.32
C ASN A 542 8.88 -26.61 -24.05
N ASP A 543 7.64 -27.09 -24.10
CA ASP A 543 6.48 -26.37 -24.64
C ASP A 543 5.87 -25.39 -23.62
N SER A 544 6.19 -25.49 -22.32
CA SER A 544 5.74 -24.53 -21.30
C SER A 544 6.60 -23.27 -21.33
N VAL A 545 5.96 -22.10 -21.49
CA VAL A 545 6.62 -20.79 -21.55
C VAL A 545 6.14 -19.89 -20.43
N PHE A 546 7.07 -19.32 -19.67
CA PHE A 546 6.77 -18.33 -18.65
C PHE A 546 6.68 -16.93 -19.24
N VAL A 547 5.66 -16.16 -18.87
CA VAL A 547 5.48 -14.76 -19.31
C VAL A 547 5.37 -13.85 -18.09
N GLY A 548 6.25 -12.85 -18.01
CA GLY A 548 6.18 -11.82 -16.99
C GLY A 548 5.04 -10.84 -17.26
N ALA A 549 4.33 -10.45 -16.21
CA ALA A 549 3.20 -9.52 -16.28
C ALA A 549 3.16 -8.59 -15.06
N TYR A 550 2.47 -7.47 -15.24
CA TYR A 550 2.22 -6.44 -14.23
C TYR A 550 0.74 -6.11 -14.17
N HIS A 551 0.09 -6.43 -13.05
CA HIS A 551 -1.29 -6.05 -12.76
C HIS A 551 -1.34 -4.69 -12.05
N ASN A 552 -2.02 -3.72 -12.66
CA ASN A 552 -2.36 -2.45 -12.03
C ASN A 552 -3.68 -2.59 -11.26
N THR A 553 -3.58 -2.90 -9.96
CA THR A 553 -4.72 -3.07 -9.05
C THR A 553 -5.67 -1.85 -8.96
N CYS A 554 -5.24 -0.67 -9.44
CA CYS A 554 -6.11 0.50 -9.44
C CYS A 554 -7.19 0.43 -10.54
N ASP A 555 -6.84 -0.02 -11.75
CA ASP A 555 -7.72 -0.07 -12.94
C ASP A 555 -7.89 -1.48 -13.54
N ASP A 556 -7.35 -2.48 -12.83
CA ASP A 556 -7.29 -3.90 -13.11
C ASP A 556 -6.68 -4.25 -14.49
N SER A 557 -5.90 -3.34 -15.09
CA SER A 557 -5.19 -3.61 -16.34
C SER A 557 -3.94 -4.47 -16.13
N VAL A 558 -3.64 -5.36 -17.09
CA VAL A 558 -2.46 -6.21 -17.06
C VAL A 558 -1.54 -5.86 -18.23
N THR A 559 -0.27 -5.53 -17.92
CA THR A 559 0.78 -5.30 -18.90
C THR A 559 1.72 -6.50 -18.94
N PHE A 560 1.94 -7.08 -20.11
CA PHE A 560 2.86 -8.21 -20.31
C PHE A 560 4.23 -7.74 -20.80
N PHE A 561 5.27 -8.51 -20.49
CA PHE A 561 6.66 -8.22 -20.84
C PHE A 561 7.23 -9.26 -21.81
N ASP A 562 8.22 -8.84 -22.62
CA ASP A 562 9.01 -9.71 -23.50
C ASP A 562 8.18 -10.58 -24.46
N LEU A 563 7.09 -10.01 -25.01
CA LEU A 563 6.14 -10.71 -25.87
C LEU A 563 6.78 -11.27 -27.14
N GLU A 564 7.90 -10.71 -27.59
CA GLU A 564 8.69 -11.22 -28.69
C GLU A 564 9.29 -12.61 -28.42
N ARG A 565 9.41 -13.02 -27.15
CA ARG A 565 9.89 -14.35 -26.74
C ARG A 565 8.78 -15.41 -26.75
N VAL A 566 7.51 -15.02 -26.86
CA VAL A 566 6.40 -15.98 -26.94
C VAL A 566 6.45 -16.71 -28.29
N PRO A 567 6.60 -18.06 -28.30
CA PRO A 567 6.70 -18.83 -29.54
C PRO A 567 5.47 -18.65 -30.41
N VAL A 568 5.67 -18.70 -31.74
CA VAL A 568 4.56 -18.56 -32.71
C VAL A 568 3.45 -19.58 -32.45
N SER A 569 3.80 -20.80 -32.05
CA SER A 569 2.85 -21.86 -31.70
C SER A 569 1.90 -21.51 -30.55
N HIS A 570 2.31 -20.62 -29.65
CA HIS A 570 1.55 -20.24 -28.46
C HIS A 570 0.80 -18.92 -28.60
N ARG A 571 1.00 -18.16 -29.70
CA ARG A 571 0.42 -16.81 -29.85
C ARG A 571 -1.11 -16.77 -29.82
N GLN A 572 -1.77 -17.76 -30.41
CA GLN A 572 -3.24 -17.83 -30.41
C GLN A 572 -3.78 -18.07 -28.99
N GLN A 573 -3.17 -19.01 -28.26
CA GLN A 573 -3.50 -19.28 -26.86
C GLN A 573 -3.20 -18.08 -25.97
N PHE A 574 -2.08 -17.40 -26.19
CA PHE A 574 -1.73 -16.19 -25.47
C PHE A 574 -2.76 -15.07 -25.68
N GLN A 575 -3.19 -14.84 -26.92
CA GLN A 575 -4.24 -13.85 -27.19
C GLN A 575 -5.55 -14.21 -26.50
N HIS A 576 -5.91 -15.50 -26.48
CA HIS A 576 -7.09 -15.95 -25.75
C HIS A 576 -6.97 -15.67 -24.24
N ILE A 577 -5.81 -15.90 -23.63
CA ILE A 577 -5.55 -15.57 -22.22
C ILE A 577 -5.71 -14.06 -21.97
N CYS A 578 -5.22 -13.20 -22.87
CA CYS A 578 -5.43 -11.75 -22.78
C CYS A 578 -6.93 -11.40 -22.77
N ASP A 579 -7.72 -12.01 -23.65
CA ASP A 579 -9.16 -11.75 -23.73
C ASP A 579 -9.89 -12.21 -22.45
N LEU A 580 -9.49 -13.35 -21.86
CA LEU A 580 -10.00 -13.84 -20.57
C LEU A 580 -9.64 -12.89 -19.41
N ILE A 581 -8.40 -12.37 -19.42
CA ILE A 581 -7.95 -11.40 -18.42
C ILE A 581 -8.71 -10.08 -18.54
N ASP A 582 -9.00 -9.60 -19.75
CA ASP A 582 -9.80 -8.39 -19.96
C ASP A 582 -11.28 -8.59 -19.53
N GLU A 583 -11.83 -9.79 -19.69
CA GLU A 583 -13.14 -10.15 -19.12
C GLU A 583 -13.09 -10.15 -17.58
N ALA A 584 -12.07 -10.77 -16.98
CA ALA A 584 -11.89 -10.79 -15.53
C ALA A 584 -11.75 -9.39 -14.95
N ARG A 585 -10.98 -8.52 -15.61
CA ARG A 585 -10.82 -7.09 -15.32
C ARG A 585 -12.17 -6.37 -15.25
N ARG A 586 -13.07 -6.62 -16.21
CA ARG A 586 -14.40 -5.97 -16.21
C ARG A 586 -15.26 -6.45 -15.05
N ARG A 587 -15.22 -7.75 -14.74
CA ARG A 587 -15.96 -8.32 -13.60
C ARG A 587 -15.40 -7.84 -12.27
N ASP A 588 -14.08 -7.75 -12.14
CA ASP A 588 -13.42 -7.22 -10.94
C ASP A 588 -13.75 -5.73 -10.73
N GLY A 589 -13.69 -4.91 -11.79
CA GLY A 589 -14.11 -3.51 -11.73
C GLY A 589 -15.56 -3.35 -11.26
N HIS A 590 -16.47 -4.19 -11.76
CA HIS A 590 -17.87 -4.25 -11.30
C HIS A 590 -17.99 -4.66 -9.84
N GLU A 591 -17.27 -5.72 -9.47
CA GLU A 591 -17.20 -6.22 -8.10
C GLU A 591 -16.81 -5.11 -7.13
N ARG A 592 -15.74 -4.38 -7.44
CA ARG A 592 -15.17 -3.30 -6.63
C ARG A 592 -16.09 -2.12 -6.45
N CYS A 593 -16.91 -1.79 -7.46
CA CYS A 593 -17.85 -0.68 -7.39
C CYS A 593 -18.82 -0.79 -6.20
N ARG A 594 -19.14 -2.01 -5.71
CA ARG A 594 -19.96 -2.16 -4.48
C ARG A 594 -19.37 -1.45 -3.27
N ARG A 595 -18.05 -1.26 -3.24
CA ARG A 595 -17.29 -0.73 -2.11
C ARG A 595 -17.09 0.78 -2.22
N PHE A 596 -17.32 1.38 -3.39
CA PHE A 596 -17.16 2.81 -3.59
C PHE A 596 -18.48 3.54 -3.34
N GLU A 597 -18.50 4.46 -2.37
CA GLU A 597 -19.66 5.32 -2.12
C GLU A 597 -20.07 6.15 -3.34
N SER A 598 -19.12 6.45 -4.22
CA SER A 598 -19.36 7.19 -5.47
C SER A 598 -19.95 6.36 -6.62
N ALA A 599 -20.08 5.04 -6.46
CA ALA A 599 -20.57 4.14 -7.50
C ALA A 599 -22.01 3.67 -7.19
N PRO A 600 -22.98 3.89 -8.09
CA PRO A 600 -24.29 3.26 -7.97
C PRO A 600 -24.19 1.73 -8.01
N LEU A 601 -24.97 1.04 -7.18
CA LEU A 601 -25.01 -0.43 -7.16
C LEU A 601 -25.64 -1.05 -8.43
N SER A 602 -26.25 -0.22 -9.29
CA SER A 602 -26.90 -0.62 -10.54
C SER A 602 -26.01 -0.46 -11.79
N LEU A 603 -24.71 -0.15 -11.63
CA LEU A 603 -23.80 -0.01 -12.76
C LEU A 603 -23.68 -1.32 -13.53
N THR A 604 -23.67 -1.25 -14.87
CA THR A 604 -23.29 -2.41 -15.69
C THR A 604 -21.78 -2.67 -15.55
N PRO A 605 -21.29 -3.88 -15.89
CA PRO A 605 -19.85 -4.15 -15.87
C PRO A 605 -19.01 -3.16 -16.67
N GLU A 606 -19.47 -2.71 -17.84
CA GLU A 606 -18.76 -1.73 -18.69
C GLU A 606 -18.76 -0.34 -18.04
N ALA A 607 -19.88 0.07 -17.45
CA ALA A 607 -19.98 1.34 -16.76
C ALA A 607 -19.12 1.36 -15.48
N ALA A 608 -19.09 0.23 -14.77
CA ALA A 608 -18.27 0.05 -13.59
C ALA A 608 -16.77 0.08 -13.92
N LEU A 609 -16.33 -0.63 -14.96
CA LEU A 609 -14.94 -0.54 -15.43
C LEU A 609 -14.57 0.91 -15.75
N LYS A 610 -15.46 1.63 -16.46
CA LYS A 610 -15.23 3.05 -16.76
C LYS A 610 -15.10 3.92 -15.52
N HIS A 611 -15.91 3.63 -14.49
CA HIS A 611 -15.87 4.32 -13.20
C HIS A 611 -14.53 4.07 -12.50
N VAL A 612 -14.08 2.82 -12.43
CA VAL A 612 -12.81 2.45 -11.78
C VAL A 612 -11.62 3.09 -12.48
N GLU A 613 -11.54 3.03 -13.81
CA GLU A 613 -10.50 3.73 -14.59
C GLU A 613 -10.56 5.25 -14.39
N GLY A 614 -11.77 5.85 -14.41
CA GLY A 614 -11.92 7.29 -14.19
C GLY A 614 -11.41 7.72 -12.82
N ARG A 615 -11.53 6.87 -11.80
CA ARG A 615 -11.00 7.14 -10.45
C ARG A 615 -9.48 7.16 -10.41
N SER A 616 -8.78 6.34 -11.20
CA SER A 616 -7.31 6.35 -11.24
C SER A 616 -6.77 7.62 -11.93
N GLU A 617 -7.55 8.18 -12.85
CA GLU A 617 -7.19 9.35 -13.67
C GLU A 617 -7.66 10.69 -13.09
N ASP A 618 -8.53 10.68 -12.08
CA ASP A 618 -9.10 11.88 -11.45
C ASP A 618 -8.14 12.45 -10.38
N LEU A 619 -7.76 13.73 -10.56
CA LEU A 619 -6.87 14.44 -9.64
C LEU A 619 -7.51 14.63 -8.26
N SER A 620 -8.84 14.67 -8.14
CA SER A 620 -9.52 14.82 -6.86
C SER A 620 -9.51 13.54 -6.01
N GLN A 621 -9.23 12.38 -6.62
CA GLN A 621 -9.22 11.10 -5.93
C GLN A 621 -7.88 10.82 -5.25
N ALA A 622 -7.75 11.25 -3.99
CA ALA A 622 -6.58 10.88 -3.15
C ALA A 622 -6.57 9.39 -2.75
N ARG A 623 -7.71 8.70 -2.89
CA ARG A 623 -7.89 7.27 -2.58
C ARG A 623 -8.70 6.59 -3.69
N PRO A 624 -8.08 6.28 -4.84
CA PRO A 624 -8.80 5.69 -5.97
C PRO A 624 -9.25 4.25 -5.66
N GLU A 625 -8.52 3.54 -4.79
CA GLU A 625 -8.84 2.22 -4.25
C GLU A 625 -8.60 2.15 -2.72
N TYR A 626 -8.86 0.98 -2.10
CA TYR A 626 -8.78 0.79 -0.64
C TYR A 626 -7.48 0.17 -0.14
N ASN A 627 -6.55 -0.24 -1.02
CA ASN A 627 -5.33 -0.96 -0.63
C ASN A 627 -5.65 -2.17 0.29
N HIS A 628 -4.74 -2.53 1.20
CA HIS A 628 -4.89 -3.54 2.25
C HIS A 628 -5.74 -3.11 3.45
N ALA A 629 -6.42 -1.96 3.42
CA ALA A 629 -7.12 -1.42 4.59
C ALA A 629 -8.24 -2.35 5.13
N THR A 630 -8.69 -3.29 4.30
CA THR A 630 -9.75 -4.25 4.65
C THR A 630 -9.30 -5.70 4.68
N ASN A 631 -8.02 -5.97 4.44
CA ASN A 631 -7.49 -7.32 4.56
C ASN A 631 -7.77 -7.84 5.97
N ALA A 632 -8.25 -9.08 6.07
CA ALA A 632 -8.75 -9.64 7.31
C ALA A 632 -8.33 -11.08 7.57
N LEU A 633 -7.77 -11.78 6.58
CA LEU A 633 -7.22 -13.11 6.76
C LEU A 633 -6.13 -13.43 5.74
N CYS A 634 -5.35 -14.47 6.01
CA CYS A 634 -4.42 -15.07 5.07
C CYS A 634 -4.73 -16.57 4.97
N LEU A 635 -5.00 -17.05 3.77
CA LEU A 635 -5.14 -18.47 3.46
C LEU A 635 -3.78 -19.01 3.07
N VAL A 636 -3.32 -20.03 3.80
CA VAL A 636 -2.07 -20.73 3.51
C VAL A 636 -2.41 -22.18 3.18
N GLY A 637 -2.08 -22.62 1.97
CA GLY A 637 -2.40 -23.95 1.46
C GLY A 637 -2.84 -23.92 0.01
N HIS A 638 -3.28 -25.05 -0.50
CA HIS A 638 -3.67 -25.16 -1.90
C HIS A 638 -4.89 -24.29 -2.26
N ARG A 639 -4.83 -23.66 -3.45
CA ARG A 639 -5.91 -22.80 -3.97
C ARG A 639 -7.28 -23.49 -3.96
N TRP A 640 -7.33 -24.81 -4.19
CA TRP A 640 -8.58 -25.56 -4.25
C TRP A 640 -9.40 -25.54 -2.95
N TRP A 641 -8.83 -25.18 -1.79
CA TRP A 641 -9.58 -25.00 -0.54
C TRP A 641 -10.54 -23.81 -0.58
N SER A 642 -10.26 -22.82 -1.41
CA SER A 642 -10.97 -21.54 -1.47
C SER A 642 -11.43 -21.14 -2.88
N ARG A 643 -11.25 -22.03 -3.86
CA ARG A 643 -11.72 -21.81 -5.23
C ARG A 643 -13.24 -21.63 -5.22
N ASN A 644 -13.75 -20.65 -5.97
CA ASN A 644 -15.17 -20.25 -6.02
C ASN A 644 -15.74 -19.68 -4.70
N LEU A 645 -14.92 -19.46 -3.65
CA LEU A 645 -15.37 -18.70 -2.49
C LEU A 645 -15.24 -17.21 -2.76
N PHE A 646 -16.31 -16.47 -2.45
CA PHE A 646 -16.29 -15.01 -2.45
C PHE A 646 -15.71 -14.51 -1.12
N LEU A 647 -14.49 -13.97 -1.15
CA LEU A 647 -13.80 -13.45 0.05
C LEU A 647 -13.69 -11.92 0.06
N ASP A 648 -14.49 -11.24 -0.77
CA ASP A 648 -14.71 -9.79 -0.78
C ASP A 648 -13.41 -8.94 -0.99
N ARG A 649 -12.36 -9.53 -1.58
CA ARG A 649 -11.00 -8.93 -1.67
C ARG A 649 -10.43 -8.60 -0.29
N ARG A 650 -10.51 -9.56 0.64
CA ARG A 650 -10.06 -9.39 2.04
C ARG A 650 -9.22 -10.56 2.55
N ALA A 651 -8.78 -11.40 1.63
CA ALA A 651 -8.00 -12.57 1.93
C ALA A 651 -6.71 -12.56 1.11
N PHE A 652 -5.58 -12.56 1.82
CA PHE A 652 -4.35 -13.00 1.21
C PHE A 652 -4.40 -14.48 0.88
N LEU A 653 -3.70 -14.88 -0.18
CA LEU A 653 -3.54 -16.28 -0.57
C LEU A 653 -2.06 -16.59 -0.74
N GLN A 654 -1.53 -17.48 0.11
CA GLN A 654 -0.24 -18.11 -0.08
C GLN A 654 -0.47 -19.57 -0.46
N SER A 655 -0.23 -19.90 -1.73
CA SER A 655 -0.16 -21.28 -2.17
C SER A 655 0.97 -21.99 -1.42
N TYR A 656 0.70 -23.20 -0.96
CA TYR A 656 1.62 -24.08 -0.26
C TYR A 656 1.37 -25.53 -0.66
#